data_AF-A0A3B8PX14-F1
#
_entry.id   AF-A0A3B8PX14-F1
#
_cell.length_a   1.000
_cell.length_b   1.000
_cell.length_c   1.000
_cell.angle_alpha   90.00
_cell.angle_beta   90.00
_cell.angle_gamma   90.00
#
_symmetry.space_group_name_H-M   'P 1'
#
loop_
_entity.id
_entity.type
_entity.pdbx_description
1 polymer ?
#
loop_
_entity_poly.entity_id
_entity_poly.type
_entity_poly.pdbx_seq_one_letter_code
_entity_poly.pdbx_strand_id
1 'polypeptide(L)'
;MLPPLRFALALLTLVCGRSGELIGAPIRFETITLRDREPFATLNLQWCPGTALRHPVILMLGALDSNSPPAWSTNLIQEGWMLCAFTVAHPPDPDPARRPQWLVFDERFAHSYPLAAQRAVADSLRVVDYLRSRAEVNADKIGWFGSSSTGIPGLAVATQGPRLAAVVAFVSTGAYRAWLDTWQPNGLWRGGTNGFWPETESLLATVDPILHATNLWPTATLLVNGGDDKVVDIRSTREFVDAARPAFTNDPARLRLVNYEGFGHNLPIDVVRDYAERWFRLYLHPTDPPPGSPPEIRSLAEAARQTQINSTSHATVVGAPLESAGQKAIAIGSRLELFCDNLLIDELKGCALKLHQPTAANVALRFDAPWEGSFCGYVTVLKDDDVFRCYYRGNPTAGKDGSNTEVTCYAESPDGVKFTKPALGLFEVHGTRSNNVVLAGQAPFSHNFAPFLDTRPGVLIEERFKALAGTSESGLHGFASADGLRWRSLRPQPLITQGAFDSQNVAFWSESEQRYVLYLRTWTGGGFRDFRTISRATSTNFLDWSAPVEMTFGDTPREHLYTSQTHPYFRAPHLCIATPMRFVPGRHVLSEEQARALGVDPGYASDTAEAVFMSTRGGNHYARTFMEGFIRPGLDLGNWASRAGLTALGVVPTGPAEMSLYKQAHYAQPTGHLVRYTLRTDGFISVNAPFQGGEFVTRPLIFSGRELVMNLSTGAAGSLRVELQGDSGEPLAGFTLADAVEQIGDEIERVMTWKRGSDVSRFAGHPVRLRFVMKDADLYSIRFR
;
A
#
# COMPACT_ATOMS: atom_id res chain seq x y z
N MET A 1 -51.85 -36.32 19.92
CA MET A 1 -52.01 -34.85 19.80
C MET A 1 -50.94 -34.19 20.69
N LEU A 2 -50.47 -33.00 20.33
CA LEU A 2 -49.68 -32.06 21.18
C LEU A 2 -50.64 -31.20 22.04
N PRO A 3 -50.22 -30.20 22.87
CA PRO A 3 -48.90 -29.72 23.38
C PRO A 3 -48.90 -29.73 24.96
N PRO A 4 -48.32 -28.81 25.80
CA PRO A 4 -47.24 -27.77 25.71
C PRO A 4 -46.04 -27.95 26.72
N LEU A 5 -44.78 -27.45 26.54
CA LEU A 5 -44.14 -26.09 26.73
C LEU A 5 -44.05 -25.61 28.22
N ARG A 6 -43.04 -24.88 28.78
CA ARG A 6 -41.80 -24.15 28.30
C ARG A 6 -40.84 -23.67 29.47
N PHE A 7 -39.50 -23.62 29.26
CA PHE A 7 -38.42 -22.81 29.98
C PHE A 7 -38.15 -23.01 31.51
N ALA A 8 -37.02 -22.64 32.17
CA ALA A 8 -35.81 -21.79 31.86
C ALA A 8 -34.46 -22.25 32.53
N LEU A 9 -33.42 -21.39 32.53
CA LEU A 9 -31.96 -21.57 32.89
C LEU A 9 -31.60 -21.37 34.41
N ALA A 10 -30.38 -21.52 34.99
CA ALA A 10 -28.95 -21.82 34.61
C ALA A 10 -28.23 -22.64 35.75
N LEU A 11 -26.95 -22.56 36.25
CA LEU A 11 -25.73 -21.70 36.11
C LEU A 11 -24.44 -22.33 36.79
N LEU A 12 -23.21 -22.19 36.20
CA LEU A 12 -21.79 -22.31 36.72
C LEU A 12 -21.34 -23.47 37.70
N THR A 13 -20.09 -23.99 37.76
CA THR A 13 -18.72 -23.39 37.68
C THR A 13 -17.59 -24.39 37.23
N LEU A 14 -16.39 -23.87 36.93
CA LEU A 14 -15.15 -24.43 36.31
C LEU A 14 -14.47 -25.73 36.86
N VAL A 15 -13.70 -26.39 35.97
CA VAL A 15 -12.27 -26.79 36.13
C VAL A 15 -11.52 -26.54 34.79
N CYS A 16 -10.20 -26.25 34.81
CA CYS A 16 -9.39 -25.88 33.64
C CYS A 16 -8.65 -27.06 32.96
N GLY A 17 -8.33 -26.96 31.65
CA GLY A 17 -7.46 -27.95 30.97
C GLY A 17 -7.09 -27.70 29.50
N ARG A 18 -6.00 -26.94 29.27
CA ARG A 18 -5.23 -26.81 28.00
C ARG A 18 -5.91 -26.15 26.79
N SER A 19 -5.04 -25.83 25.82
CA SER A 19 -5.27 -25.11 24.57
C SER A 19 -6.30 -25.75 23.63
N GLY A 20 -7.16 -24.92 23.04
CA GLY A 20 -8.00 -25.25 21.89
C GLY A 20 -8.15 -24.04 20.98
N GLU A 21 -8.12 -24.26 19.67
CA GLU A 21 -8.33 -23.24 18.64
C GLU A 21 -9.82 -22.84 18.56
N LEU A 22 -10.14 -21.80 17.79
CA LEU A 22 -11.51 -21.55 17.35
C LEU A 22 -11.93 -22.64 16.35
N ILE A 23 -12.50 -23.74 16.86
CA ILE A 23 -12.99 -24.85 16.04
C ILE A 23 -14.19 -24.37 15.21
N GLY A 24 -13.92 -24.01 13.95
CA GLY A 24 -14.95 -23.76 12.95
C GLY A 24 -15.80 -25.00 12.68
N ALA A 25 -16.98 -24.81 12.07
CA ALA A 25 -17.86 -25.92 11.73
C ALA A 25 -17.11 -26.97 10.87
N PRO A 26 -17.24 -28.28 11.16
CA PRO A 26 -16.40 -29.30 10.53
C PRO A 26 -16.63 -29.35 9.02
N ILE A 27 -15.53 -29.22 8.27
CA ILE A 27 -15.54 -29.34 6.81
C ILE A 27 -15.85 -30.79 6.44
N ARG A 28 -16.89 -31.01 5.65
CA ARG A 28 -17.20 -32.29 5.02
C ARG A 28 -16.46 -32.37 3.68
N PHE A 29 -15.82 -33.52 3.46
CA PHE A 29 -15.23 -33.91 2.18
C PHE A 29 -16.04 -35.06 1.56
N GLU A 30 -16.18 -35.07 0.23
CA GLU A 30 -16.85 -36.14 -0.50
C GLU A 30 -16.17 -36.38 -1.86
N THR A 31 -15.84 -37.64 -2.18
CA THR A 31 -15.32 -38.03 -3.50
C THR A 31 -16.35 -38.83 -4.27
N ILE A 32 -16.58 -38.45 -5.52
CA ILE A 32 -17.68 -38.95 -6.36
C ILE A 32 -17.13 -39.31 -7.73
N THR A 33 -17.53 -40.46 -8.30
CA THR A 33 -17.18 -40.83 -9.67
C THR A 33 -18.43 -40.91 -10.54
N LEU A 34 -18.52 -40.03 -11.54
CA LEU A 34 -19.58 -40.05 -12.55
C LEU A 34 -19.27 -41.14 -13.58
N ARG A 35 -20.11 -42.18 -13.60
CA ARG A 35 -20.00 -43.40 -14.42
C ARG A 35 -21.08 -43.52 -15.50
N ASP A 36 -21.77 -42.41 -15.76
CA ASP A 36 -22.80 -42.24 -16.78
C ASP A 36 -22.25 -42.39 -18.22
N ARG A 37 -21.01 -41.96 -18.44
CA ARG A 37 -20.26 -42.15 -19.69
C ARG A 37 -18.76 -42.20 -19.43
N GLU A 38 -18.03 -42.93 -20.26
CA GLU A 38 -16.57 -42.86 -20.31
C GLU A 38 -16.08 -41.64 -21.14
N PRO A 39 -14.90 -41.08 -20.83
CA PRO A 39 -14.09 -41.33 -19.64
C PRO A 39 -14.80 -40.86 -18.35
N PHE A 40 -14.59 -41.57 -17.24
CA PHE A 40 -15.23 -41.22 -15.96
C PHE A 40 -14.66 -39.92 -15.39
N ALA A 41 -15.55 -39.11 -14.78
CA ALA A 41 -15.16 -37.91 -14.04
C ALA A 41 -15.11 -38.20 -12.54
N THR A 42 -14.04 -37.80 -11.87
CA THR A 42 -13.92 -37.84 -10.40
C THR A 42 -13.97 -36.42 -9.85
N LEU A 43 -14.93 -36.17 -8.96
CA LEU A 43 -15.16 -34.89 -8.29
C LEU A 43 -14.72 -35.02 -6.82
N ASN A 44 -14.09 -34.00 -6.28
CA ASN A 44 -13.90 -33.80 -4.84
C ASN A 44 -14.69 -32.57 -4.39
N LEU A 45 -15.60 -32.75 -3.43
CA LEU A 45 -16.38 -31.68 -2.82
C LEU A 45 -15.83 -31.33 -1.43
N GLN A 46 -15.80 -30.04 -1.08
CA GLN A 46 -15.54 -29.55 0.28
C GLN A 46 -16.54 -28.45 0.67
N TRP A 47 -17.18 -28.57 1.82
CA TRP A 47 -18.07 -27.54 2.38
C TRP A 47 -18.30 -27.73 3.88
N CYS A 48 -18.71 -26.69 4.61
CA CYS A 48 -19.24 -26.81 5.97
C CYS A 48 -20.76 -27.10 5.89
N PRO A 49 -21.28 -28.24 6.41
CA PRO A 49 -22.71 -28.51 6.39
C PRO A 49 -23.49 -27.53 7.30
N GLY A 50 -24.59 -26.98 6.79
CA GLY A 50 -25.52 -26.15 7.58
C GLY A 50 -25.17 -24.66 7.68
N THR A 51 -24.06 -24.20 7.08
CA THR A 51 -23.73 -22.76 6.99
C THR A 51 -24.54 -22.03 5.91
N ALA A 52 -25.11 -22.76 4.95
CA ALA A 52 -26.09 -22.26 3.99
C ALA A 52 -27.23 -23.28 3.77
N LEU A 53 -28.41 -22.80 3.33
CA LEU A 53 -29.53 -23.67 2.94
C LEU A 53 -29.27 -24.37 1.60
N ARG A 54 -28.60 -23.65 0.68
CA ARG A 54 -28.04 -24.17 -0.57
C ARG A 54 -26.71 -23.47 -0.83
N HIS A 55 -25.66 -24.25 -1.02
CA HIS A 55 -24.30 -23.77 -1.17
C HIS A 55 -24.06 -23.26 -2.60
N PRO A 56 -23.60 -22.01 -2.80
CA PRO A 56 -22.96 -21.63 -4.05
C PRO A 56 -21.70 -22.46 -4.28
N VAL A 57 -21.43 -22.86 -5.52
CA VAL A 57 -20.32 -23.79 -5.85
C VAL A 57 -19.22 -23.07 -6.62
N ILE A 58 -17.97 -23.25 -6.20
CA ILE A 58 -16.78 -22.82 -6.94
C ILE A 58 -16.13 -24.05 -7.59
N LEU A 59 -16.24 -24.15 -8.91
CA LEU A 59 -15.61 -25.17 -9.72
C LEU A 59 -14.12 -24.88 -9.96
N MET A 60 -13.33 -25.93 -10.10
CA MET A 60 -11.95 -25.87 -10.60
C MET A 60 -11.53 -27.23 -11.21
N LEU A 61 -10.51 -27.21 -12.07
CA LEU A 61 -9.85 -28.44 -12.53
C LEU A 61 -8.84 -28.92 -11.48
N GLY A 62 -8.75 -30.23 -11.29
CA GLY A 62 -7.82 -30.87 -10.35
C GLY A 62 -8.53 -31.64 -9.24
N ALA A 63 -7.86 -31.77 -8.10
CA ALA A 63 -8.34 -32.50 -6.93
C ALA A 63 -8.21 -31.64 -5.66
N LEU A 64 -8.98 -31.97 -4.62
CA LEU A 64 -8.85 -31.40 -3.28
C LEU A 64 -8.23 -32.43 -2.32
N ASP A 65 -7.38 -31.98 -1.40
CA ASP A 65 -6.95 -32.80 -0.27
C ASP A 65 -8.13 -33.08 0.66
N SER A 66 -8.27 -34.30 1.17
CA SER A 66 -9.33 -34.63 2.13
C SER A 66 -9.12 -34.02 3.51
N ASN A 67 -7.89 -33.63 3.84
CA ASN A 67 -7.50 -33.19 5.18
C ASN A 67 -7.49 -31.67 5.34
N SER A 68 -7.34 -30.91 4.25
CA SER A 68 -7.24 -29.45 4.26
C SER A 68 -7.91 -28.79 3.04
N PRO A 69 -8.53 -27.61 3.21
CA PRO A 69 -8.97 -26.80 2.09
C PRO A 69 -7.80 -26.01 1.48
N PRO A 70 -7.86 -25.66 0.18
CA PRO A 70 -6.88 -24.75 -0.43
C PRO A 70 -6.77 -23.42 0.33
N ALA A 71 -5.55 -22.93 0.59
CA ALA A 71 -5.30 -21.77 1.47
C ALA A 71 -5.96 -20.45 1.04
N TRP A 72 -6.43 -20.33 -0.21
CA TRP A 72 -7.20 -19.18 -0.71
C TRP A 72 -8.70 -19.25 -0.40
N SER A 73 -9.20 -20.37 0.14
CA SER A 73 -10.63 -20.72 0.16
C SER A 73 -11.22 -20.95 1.56
N THR A 74 -10.39 -21.03 2.59
CA THR A 74 -10.79 -21.43 3.96
C THR A 74 -11.96 -20.62 4.51
N ASN A 75 -11.94 -19.29 4.30
CA ASN A 75 -13.01 -18.40 4.74
C ASN A 75 -14.32 -18.65 3.98
N LEU A 76 -14.26 -18.84 2.66
CA LEU A 76 -15.44 -19.10 1.83
C LEU A 76 -16.13 -20.41 2.22
N ILE A 77 -15.39 -21.47 2.53
CA ILE A 77 -15.98 -22.73 3.01
C ILE A 77 -16.74 -22.51 4.34
N GLN A 78 -16.15 -21.75 5.27
CA GLN A 78 -16.77 -21.43 6.57
C GLN A 78 -18.00 -20.51 6.41
N GLU A 79 -17.97 -19.57 5.48
CA GLU A 79 -19.07 -18.67 5.13
C GLU A 79 -20.17 -19.34 4.28
N GLY A 80 -19.95 -20.58 3.82
CA GLY A 80 -20.99 -21.43 3.22
C GLY A 80 -20.92 -21.64 1.71
N TRP A 81 -19.78 -21.39 1.07
CA TRP A 81 -19.49 -21.92 -0.27
C TRP A 81 -19.14 -23.41 -0.23
N MET A 82 -19.40 -24.09 -1.34
CA MET A 82 -18.89 -25.44 -1.63
C MET A 82 -17.80 -25.32 -2.70
N LEU A 83 -16.66 -25.97 -2.49
CA LEU A 83 -15.69 -26.21 -3.56
C LEU A 83 -16.02 -27.50 -4.29
N CYS A 84 -15.81 -27.52 -5.60
CA CYS A 84 -15.83 -28.73 -6.41
C CYS A 84 -14.63 -28.74 -7.35
N ALA A 85 -13.58 -29.47 -7.00
CA ALA A 85 -12.53 -29.79 -7.97
C ALA A 85 -12.90 -31.05 -8.75
N PHE A 86 -12.57 -31.12 -10.04
CA PHE A 86 -12.78 -32.33 -10.83
C PHE A 86 -11.63 -32.68 -11.76
N THR A 87 -11.46 -33.98 -11.97
CA THR A 87 -10.58 -34.59 -12.99
C THR A 87 -11.38 -35.54 -13.87
N VAL A 88 -10.98 -35.70 -15.12
CA VAL A 88 -11.58 -36.67 -16.05
C VAL A 88 -10.46 -37.49 -16.67
N ALA A 89 -10.57 -38.81 -16.59
CA ALA A 89 -9.53 -39.75 -16.99
C ALA A 89 -9.47 -39.97 -18.52
N HIS A 90 -9.29 -38.89 -19.28
CA HIS A 90 -9.08 -38.97 -20.73
C HIS A 90 -7.81 -39.76 -21.05
N PRO A 91 -7.80 -40.59 -22.11
CA PRO A 91 -6.57 -41.25 -22.54
C PRO A 91 -5.51 -40.21 -22.95
N PRO A 92 -4.21 -40.49 -22.68
CA PRO A 92 -3.11 -39.73 -23.25
C PRO A 92 -3.04 -39.95 -24.76
N ASP A 93 -2.28 -39.12 -25.48
CA ASP A 93 -2.03 -39.37 -26.90
C ASP A 93 -1.47 -40.80 -27.09
N PRO A 94 -2.01 -41.64 -28.00
CA PRO A 94 -1.48 -42.97 -28.27
C PRO A 94 0.01 -42.95 -28.64
N ASP A 95 0.49 -41.87 -29.26
CA ASP A 95 1.89 -41.64 -29.58
C ASP A 95 2.63 -40.97 -28.40
N PRO A 96 3.61 -41.64 -27.78
CA PRO A 96 4.38 -41.05 -26.69
C PRO A 96 5.18 -39.80 -27.07
N ALA A 97 5.56 -39.62 -28.34
CA ALA A 97 6.35 -38.49 -28.78
C ALA A 97 5.53 -37.18 -28.77
N ARG A 98 4.22 -37.25 -29.00
CA ARG A 98 3.29 -36.11 -29.02
C ARG A 98 2.76 -35.71 -27.64
N ARG A 99 3.10 -36.45 -26.57
CA ARG A 99 2.67 -36.12 -25.21
C ARG A 99 3.40 -34.86 -24.71
N PRO A 100 2.69 -33.89 -24.09
CA PRO A 100 3.30 -32.66 -23.58
C PRO A 100 4.30 -32.95 -22.47
N GLN A 101 5.40 -32.19 -22.45
CA GLN A 101 6.36 -32.17 -21.35
C GLN A 101 6.20 -30.85 -20.57
N TRP A 102 6.09 -30.95 -19.24
CA TRP A 102 5.79 -29.79 -18.39
C TRP A 102 6.88 -28.72 -18.51
N LEU A 103 6.47 -27.48 -18.81
CA LEU A 103 7.34 -26.30 -19.01
C LEU A 103 8.38 -26.46 -20.15
N VAL A 104 8.17 -27.39 -21.09
CA VAL A 104 8.92 -27.45 -22.34
C VAL A 104 8.04 -26.81 -23.42
N PHE A 105 8.25 -25.50 -23.67
CA PHE A 105 7.44 -24.69 -24.58
C PHE A 105 7.69 -25.05 -26.06
N ASP A 106 7.13 -26.17 -26.50
CA ASP A 106 7.17 -26.68 -27.87
C ASP A 106 5.76 -27.00 -28.40
N GLU A 107 5.67 -27.55 -29.61
CA GLU A 107 4.41 -27.86 -30.29
C GLU A 107 3.48 -28.77 -29.46
N ARG A 108 4.05 -29.67 -28.65
CA ARG A 108 3.33 -30.64 -27.82
C ARG A 108 2.69 -29.93 -26.63
N PHE A 109 3.43 -29.02 -26.00
CA PHE A 109 2.93 -28.20 -24.89
C PHE A 109 1.91 -27.18 -25.39
N ALA A 110 2.15 -26.52 -26.53
CA ALA A 110 1.20 -25.64 -27.19
C ALA A 110 -0.12 -26.36 -27.53
N HIS A 111 -0.05 -27.55 -28.15
CA HIS A 111 -1.23 -28.37 -28.49
C HIS A 111 -2.07 -28.75 -27.26
N SER A 112 -1.41 -28.94 -26.10
CA SER A 112 -2.09 -29.41 -24.89
C SER A 112 -3.12 -28.45 -24.32
N TYR A 113 -2.98 -27.13 -24.51
CA TYR A 113 -3.89 -26.14 -23.94
C TYR A 113 -5.25 -26.05 -24.69
N PRO A 114 -5.30 -25.90 -26.03
CA PRO A 114 -6.56 -25.98 -26.78
C PRO A 114 -7.26 -27.35 -26.63
N LEU A 115 -6.50 -28.44 -26.57
CA LEU A 115 -7.07 -29.78 -26.33
C LEU A 115 -7.65 -29.92 -24.90
N ALA A 116 -6.96 -29.40 -23.89
CA ALA A 116 -7.47 -29.36 -22.51
C ALA A 116 -8.71 -28.47 -22.37
N ALA A 117 -8.76 -27.35 -23.08
CA ALA A 117 -9.91 -26.46 -23.14
C ALA A 117 -11.15 -27.14 -23.77
N GLN A 118 -10.97 -27.83 -24.91
CA GLN A 118 -12.05 -28.60 -25.56
C GLN A 118 -12.63 -29.66 -24.62
N ARG A 119 -11.74 -30.40 -23.93
CA ARG A 119 -12.13 -31.41 -22.92
C ARG A 119 -12.85 -30.76 -21.74
N ALA A 120 -12.31 -29.68 -21.17
CA ALA A 120 -12.90 -28.97 -20.04
C ALA A 120 -14.31 -28.42 -20.34
N VAL A 121 -14.56 -27.90 -21.56
CA VAL A 121 -15.90 -27.51 -22.01
C VAL A 121 -16.86 -28.70 -22.01
N ALA A 122 -16.48 -29.83 -22.62
CA ALA A 122 -17.32 -31.02 -22.71
C ALA A 122 -17.56 -31.72 -21.36
N ASP A 123 -16.59 -31.67 -20.44
CA ASP A 123 -16.65 -32.28 -19.11
C ASP A 123 -17.40 -31.43 -18.09
N SER A 124 -17.17 -30.12 -18.09
CA SER A 124 -17.80 -29.19 -17.15
C SER A 124 -19.32 -29.17 -17.27
N LEU A 125 -19.88 -29.36 -18.48
CA LEU A 125 -21.32 -29.55 -18.71
C LEU A 125 -21.86 -30.67 -17.81
N ARG A 126 -21.29 -31.88 -17.88
CA ARG A 126 -21.69 -33.03 -17.06
C ARG A 126 -21.51 -32.77 -15.57
N VAL A 127 -20.41 -32.15 -15.17
CA VAL A 127 -20.12 -31.83 -13.76
C VAL A 127 -21.15 -30.83 -13.21
N VAL A 128 -21.53 -29.82 -14.00
CA VAL A 128 -22.57 -28.85 -13.64
C VAL A 128 -23.95 -29.49 -13.57
N ASP A 129 -24.31 -30.34 -14.53
CA ASP A 129 -25.61 -31.03 -14.51
C ASP A 129 -25.73 -31.98 -13.31
N TYR A 130 -24.64 -32.66 -12.94
CA TYR A 130 -24.58 -33.43 -11.70
C TYR A 130 -24.76 -32.52 -10.47
N LEU A 131 -24.00 -31.42 -10.35
CA LEU A 131 -24.11 -30.49 -9.23
C LEU A 131 -25.52 -29.90 -9.09
N ARG A 132 -26.17 -29.53 -10.21
CA ARG A 132 -27.55 -29.03 -10.25
C ARG A 132 -28.60 -30.05 -9.78
N SER A 133 -28.27 -31.34 -9.76
CA SER A 133 -29.16 -32.38 -9.22
C SER A 133 -29.09 -32.54 -7.70
N ARG A 134 -28.08 -31.96 -7.02
CA ARG A 134 -27.93 -32.02 -5.56
C ARG A 134 -28.83 -30.98 -4.88
N ALA A 135 -29.62 -31.42 -3.90
CA ALA A 135 -30.60 -30.58 -3.23
C ALA A 135 -29.98 -29.43 -2.41
N GLU A 136 -28.76 -29.63 -1.93
CA GLU A 136 -27.92 -28.71 -1.17
C GLU A 136 -27.09 -27.75 -2.02
N VAL A 137 -27.14 -27.83 -3.36
CA VAL A 137 -26.42 -26.94 -4.28
C VAL A 137 -27.32 -25.80 -4.76
N ASN A 138 -26.77 -24.59 -4.85
CA ASN A 138 -27.43 -23.46 -5.50
C ASN A 138 -27.15 -23.51 -7.01
N ALA A 139 -28.08 -24.11 -7.77
CA ALA A 139 -27.98 -24.35 -9.22
C ALA A 139 -27.72 -23.10 -10.08
N ASP A 140 -28.13 -21.93 -9.59
CA ASP A 140 -27.95 -20.62 -10.25
C ASP A 140 -26.65 -19.92 -9.86
N LYS A 141 -25.95 -20.40 -8.82
CA LYS A 141 -24.70 -19.83 -8.29
C LYS A 141 -23.56 -20.85 -8.34
N ILE A 142 -23.25 -21.27 -9.57
CA ILE A 142 -22.04 -22.02 -9.89
C ILE A 142 -21.05 -21.06 -10.55
N GLY A 143 -19.85 -20.93 -9.97
CA GLY A 143 -18.75 -20.13 -10.50
C GLY A 143 -17.50 -20.98 -10.74
N TRP A 144 -16.42 -20.35 -11.21
CA TRP A 144 -15.14 -21.01 -11.52
C TRP A 144 -13.95 -20.25 -10.92
N PHE A 145 -12.99 -21.00 -10.37
CA PHE A 145 -11.67 -20.52 -9.97
C PHE A 145 -10.59 -21.27 -10.74
N GLY A 146 -9.57 -20.56 -11.21
CA GLY A 146 -8.37 -21.18 -11.77
C GLY A 146 -7.15 -20.27 -11.76
N SER A 147 -5.97 -20.88 -11.91
CA SER A 147 -4.70 -20.20 -12.06
C SER A 147 -3.86 -20.92 -13.11
N SER A 148 -3.22 -20.19 -14.02
CA SER A 148 -2.38 -20.74 -15.10
C SER A 148 -3.06 -21.93 -15.80
N SER A 149 -2.52 -23.15 -15.67
CA SER A 149 -3.04 -24.39 -16.28
C SER A 149 -4.48 -24.77 -15.91
N THR A 150 -5.08 -24.21 -14.85
CA THR A 150 -6.51 -24.42 -14.53
C THR A 150 -7.40 -23.22 -14.84
N GLY A 151 -6.82 -22.02 -15.00
CA GLY A 151 -7.55 -20.79 -15.37
C GLY A 151 -7.69 -20.59 -16.87
N ILE A 152 -6.64 -20.91 -17.65
CA ILE A 152 -6.63 -20.85 -19.12
C ILE A 152 -7.78 -21.68 -19.75
N PRO A 153 -7.90 -23.01 -19.50
CA PRO A 153 -9.06 -23.79 -19.97
C PRO A 153 -10.39 -23.37 -19.31
N GLY A 154 -10.34 -22.76 -18.12
CA GLY A 154 -11.52 -22.19 -17.46
C GLY A 154 -12.17 -21.04 -18.22
N LEU A 155 -11.41 -20.28 -19.02
CA LEU A 155 -11.94 -19.22 -19.86
C LEU A 155 -12.65 -19.77 -21.12
N ALA A 156 -12.29 -20.96 -21.60
CA ALA A 156 -13.09 -21.69 -22.60
C ALA A 156 -14.40 -22.19 -21.99
N VAL A 157 -14.36 -22.76 -20.78
CA VAL A 157 -15.58 -23.12 -20.02
C VAL A 157 -16.51 -21.93 -19.83
N ALA A 158 -15.96 -20.75 -19.52
CA ALA A 158 -16.72 -19.51 -19.32
C ALA A 158 -17.35 -18.90 -20.60
N THR A 159 -16.87 -19.27 -21.80
CA THR A 159 -17.32 -18.71 -23.09
C THR A 159 -18.09 -19.70 -23.97
N GLN A 160 -17.92 -21.01 -23.75
CA GLN A 160 -18.45 -22.10 -24.58
C GLN A 160 -19.11 -23.23 -23.76
N GLY A 161 -18.92 -23.27 -22.45
CA GLY A 161 -19.40 -24.32 -21.55
C GLY A 161 -20.73 -24.00 -20.86
N PRO A 162 -21.04 -24.63 -19.71
CA PRO A 162 -22.23 -24.33 -18.94
C PRO A 162 -22.20 -22.88 -18.43
N ARG A 163 -23.32 -22.17 -18.49
CA ARG A 163 -23.45 -20.81 -17.94
C ARG A 163 -23.03 -20.77 -16.46
N LEU A 164 -22.01 -19.97 -16.18
CA LEU A 164 -21.52 -19.65 -14.84
C LEU A 164 -22.12 -18.32 -14.34
N ALA A 165 -22.00 -18.09 -13.03
CA ALA A 165 -22.38 -16.83 -12.40
C ALA A 165 -21.17 -15.89 -12.19
N ALA A 166 -20.03 -16.44 -11.76
CA ALA A 166 -18.79 -15.71 -11.54
C ALA A 166 -17.55 -16.54 -11.91
N VAL A 167 -16.50 -15.90 -12.41
CA VAL A 167 -15.22 -16.51 -12.82
C VAL A 167 -14.07 -15.69 -12.26
N VAL A 168 -13.06 -16.35 -11.68
CA VAL A 168 -11.80 -15.75 -11.26
C VAL A 168 -10.64 -16.55 -11.89
N ALA A 169 -9.78 -15.87 -12.64
CA ALA A 169 -8.65 -16.48 -13.35
C ALA A 169 -7.34 -15.72 -13.07
N PHE A 170 -6.38 -16.37 -12.42
CA PHE A 170 -5.05 -15.80 -12.12
C PHE A 170 -4.02 -16.23 -13.18
N VAL A 171 -3.12 -15.31 -13.57
CA VAL A 171 -2.04 -15.55 -14.56
C VAL A 171 -2.51 -16.43 -15.72
N SER A 172 -3.62 -16.00 -16.31
CA SER A 172 -4.42 -16.76 -17.28
C SER A 172 -4.81 -15.86 -18.44
N THR A 173 -5.17 -16.44 -19.57
CA THR A 173 -5.52 -15.71 -20.79
C THR A 173 -6.59 -16.47 -21.57
N GLY A 174 -7.44 -15.71 -22.27
CA GLY A 174 -8.46 -16.24 -23.17
C GLY A 174 -8.18 -15.95 -24.65
N ALA A 175 -6.98 -15.47 -25.00
CA ALA A 175 -6.53 -15.31 -26.38
C ALA A 175 -5.37 -16.26 -26.62
N TYR A 176 -5.67 -17.53 -26.89
CA TYR A 176 -4.68 -18.61 -26.94
C TYR A 176 -3.69 -18.40 -28.09
N ARG A 177 -4.14 -17.92 -29.27
CA ARG A 177 -3.26 -17.55 -30.38
C ARG A 177 -2.22 -16.51 -29.94
N ALA A 178 -2.68 -15.32 -29.58
CA ALA A 178 -1.83 -14.20 -29.18
C ALA A 178 -0.90 -14.57 -28.00
N TRP A 179 -1.36 -15.43 -27.10
CA TRP A 179 -0.54 -15.97 -26.02
C TRP A 179 0.60 -16.87 -26.52
N LEU A 180 0.31 -17.89 -27.32
CA LEU A 180 1.32 -18.78 -27.88
C LEU A 180 2.34 -18.00 -28.75
N ASP A 181 1.86 -17.00 -29.50
CA ASP A 181 2.71 -16.13 -30.32
C ASP A 181 3.66 -15.26 -29.47
N THR A 182 3.41 -15.06 -28.16
CA THR A 182 4.37 -14.39 -27.26
C THR A 182 5.53 -15.28 -26.81
N TRP A 183 5.42 -16.62 -26.90
CA TRP A 183 6.44 -17.53 -26.33
C TRP A 183 7.79 -17.43 -27.04
N GLN A 184 7.81 -17.17 -28.35
CA GLN A 184 9.06 -16.99 -29.09
C GLN A 184 9.76 -15.64 -28.75
N PRO A 185 9.11 -14.46 -28.86
CA PRO A 185 9.75 -13.19 -28.49
C PRO A 185 10.05 -13.07 -26.99
N ASN A 186 9.32 -13.77 -26.11
CA ASN A 186 9.62 -13.83 -24.67
C ASN A 186 10.79 -14.80 -24.32
N GLY A 187 11.35 -15.51 -25.32
CA GLY A 187 12.51 -16.40 -25.14
C GLY A 187 12.20 -17.76 -24.52
N LEU A 188 10.94 -18.20 -24.57
CA LEU A 188 10.49 -19.48 -24.00
C LEU A 188 10.51 -20.63 -25.02
N TRP A 189 10.18 -20.36 -26.29
CA TRP A 189 9.97 -21.37 -27.33
C TRP A 189 11.19 -22.29 -27.57
N ARG A 190 10.92 -23.58 -27.71
CA ARG A 190 11.88 -24.67 -27.96
C ARG A 190 11.47 -25.64 -29.08
N GLY A 191 10.31 -25.40 -29.70
CA GLY A 191 9.81 -26.20 -30.82
C GLY A 191 10.47 -25.86 -32.16
N GLY A 192 9.96 -26.45 -33.23
CA GLY A 192 10.40 -26.19 -34.60
C GLY A 192 10.07 -24.79 -35.11
N THR A 193 10.50 -24.52 -36.34
CA THR A 193 10.32 -23.24 -37.05
C THR A 193 9.11 -23.19 -37.98
N ASN A 194 8.34 -24.28 -38.08
CA ASN A 194 7.38 -24.50 -39.18
C ASN A 194 5.91 -24.24 -38.77
N GLY A 195 5.69 -23.49 -37.69
CA GLY A 195 4.37 -23.27 -37.10
C GLY A 195 3.92 -24.42 -36.18
N PHE A 196 2.69 -24.30 -35.66
CA PHE A 196 2.06 -25.36 -34.85
C PHE A 196 1.51 -26.49 -35.74
N TRP A 197 1.22 -27.65 -35.14
CA TRP A 197 0.60 -28.76 -35.86
C TRP A 197 -0.79 -28.39 -36.43
N PRO A 198 -1.21 -28.95 -37.58
CA PRO A 198 -2.54 -28.71 -38.15
C PRO A 198 -3.71 -28.97 -37.19
N GLU A 199 -3.55 -29.94 -36.27
CA GLU A 199 -4.51 -30.25 -35.23
C GLU A 199 -4.59 -29.13 -34.17
N THR A 200 -3.47 -28.50 -33.84
CA THR A 200 -3.42 -27.32 -32.95
C THR A 200 -4.07 -26.11 -33.62
N GLU A 201 -3.78 -25.88 -34.90
CA GLU A 201 -4.41 -24.83 -35.71
C GLU A 201 -5.94 -25.00 -35.77
N SER A 202 -6.42 -26.22 -36.01
CA SER A 202 -7.85 -26.58 -36.05
C SER A 202 -8.54 -26.39 -34.68
N LEU A 203 -7.87 -26.75 -33.58
CA LEU A 203 -8.37 -26.50 -32.23
C LEU A 203 -8.40 -25.00 -31.88
N LEU A 204 -7.36 -24.23 -32.24
CA LEU A 204 -7.34 -22.78 -32.01
C LEU A 204 -8.45 -22.07 -32.81
N ALA A 205 -8.69 -22.49 -34.05
CA ALA A 205 -9.75 -21.94 -34.90
C ALA A 205 -11.19 -22.22 -34.40
N THR A 206 -11.36 -23.02 -33.34
CA THR A 206 -12.69 -23.41 -32.82
C THR A 206 -12.87 -23.18 -31.32
N VAL A 207 -11.82 -23.36 -30.52
CA VAL A 207 -11.87 -23.41 -29.04
C VAL A 207 -11.28 -22.16 -28.36
N ASP A 208 -10.48 -21.35 -29.07
CA ASP A 208 -9.85 -20.15 -28.50
C ASP A 208 -10.91 -19.17 -27.94
N PRO A 209 -10.92 -18.88 -26.62
CA PRO A 209 -12.02 -18.15 -25.99
C PRO A 209 -12.29 -16.76 -26.57
N ILE A 210 -11.29 -16.11 -27.19
CA ILE A 210 -11.44 -14.79 -27.80
C ILE A 210 -12.45 -14.79 -28.96
N LEU A 211 -12.56 -15.92 -29.69
CA LEU A 211 -13.55 -16.10 -30.75
C LEU A 211 -15.00 -16.09 -30.22
N HIS A 212 -15.16 -16.34 -28.92
CA HIS A 212 -16.44 -16.47 -28.21
C HIS A 212 -16.59 -15.43 -27.09
N ALA A 213 -15.76 -14.38 -27.08
CA ALA A 213 -15.60 -13.47 -25.94
C ALA A 213 -16.89 -12.72 -25.54
N THR A 214 -17.81 -12.51 -26.47
CA THR A 214 -19.13 -11.90 -26.22
C THR A 214 -20.09 -12.82 -25.45
N ASN A 215 -19.94 -14.14 -25.55
CA ASN A 215 -20.74 -15.12 -24.80
C ASN A 215 -20.46 -15.09 -23.29
N LEU A 216 -19.39 -14.43 -22.87
CA LEU A 216 -19.01 -14.28 -21.47
C LEU A 216 -20.07 -13.50 -20.67
N TRP A 217 -20.82 -12.59 -21.29
CA TRP A 217 -21.93 -11.88 -20.64
C TRP A 217 -23.10 -12.84 -20.31
N PRO A 218 -23.70 -12.81 -19.09
CA PRO A 218 -23.51 -11.85 -17.99
C PRO A 218 -22.61 -12.36 -16.85
N THR A 219 -21.75 -13.34 -17.11
CA THR A 219 -20.83 -13.93 -16.13
C THR A 219 -19.90 -12.87 -15.57
N ALA A 220 -19.84 -12.72 -14.26
CA ALA A 220 -18.92 -11.77 -13.64
C ALA A 220 -17.50 -12.34 -13.67
N THR A 221 -16.62 -11.80 -14.52
CA THR A 221 -15.28 -12.32 -14.79
C THR A 221 -14.18 -11.37 -14.33
N LEU A 222 -13.31 -11.87 -13.45
CA LEU A 222 -12.10 -11.21 -12.98
C LEU A 222 -10.85 -11.98 -13.45
N LEU A 223 -9.95 -11.27 -14.13
CA LEU A 223 -8.62 -11.75 -14.50
C LEU A 223 -7.56 -10.95 -13.72
N VAL A 224 -6.53 -11.63 -13.22
CA VAL A 224 -5.45 -11.02 -12.42
C VAL A 224 -4.09 -11.59 -12.86
N ASN A 225 -3.27 -10.78 -13.51
CA ASN A 225 -1.97 -11.20 -14.05
C ASN A 225 -0.84 -10.32 -13.49
N GLY A 226 0.37 -10.88 -13.42
CA GLY A 226 1.58 -10.10 -13.17
C GLY A 226 2.00 -9.32 -14.42
N GLY A 227 2.48 -8.08 -14.24
CA GLY A 227 2.88 -7.22 -15.36
C GLY A 227 4.12 -7.70 -16.10
N ASP A 228 5.00 -8.43 -15.41
CA ASP A 228 6.25 -9.01 -15.92
C ASP A 228 6.13 -10.52 -16.22
N ASP A 229 4.90 -11.05 -16.30
CA ASP A 229 4.67 -12.46 -16.58
C ASP A 229 5.00 -12.80 -18.04
N LYS A 230 6.18 -13.39 -18.25
CA LYS A 230 6.60 -13.86 -19.58
C LYS A 230 5.93 -15.17 -20.02
N VAL A 231 5.37 -15.94 -19.09
CA VAL A 231 4.76 -17.26 -19.32
C VAL A 231 3.30 -17.11 -19.75
N VAL A 232 2.53 -16.24 -19.09
CA VAL A 232 1.18 -15.85 -19.51
C VAL A 232 1.10 -14.33 -19.68
N ASP A 233 1.69 -13.91 -20.79
CA ASP A 233 1.87 -12.51 -21.17
C ASP A 233 0.55 -11.72 -21.14
N ILE A 234 0.54 -10.66 -20.32
CA ILE A 234 -0.64 -9.84 -20.08
C ILE A 234 -1.18 -9.15 -21.35
N ARG A 235 -0.37 -9.03 -22.42
CA ARG A 235 -0.86 -8.56 -23.74
C ARG A 235 -2.02 -9.42 -24.24
N SER A 236 -1.86 -10.74 -24.23
CA SER A 236 -2.92 -11.69 -24.64
C SER A 236 -4.14 -11.64 -23.72
N THR A 237 -3.91 -11.39 -22.43
CA THR A 237 -4.99 -11.30 -21.43
C THR A 237 -5.82 -10.03 -21.62
N ARG A 238 -5.15 -8.92 -21.96
CA ARG A 238 -5.78 -7.65 -22.30
C ARG A 238 -6.58 -7.74 -23.59
N GLU A 239 -6.02 -8.39 -24.62
CA GLU A 239 -6.69 -8.64 -25.91
C GLU A 239 -8.02 -9.40 -25.73
N PHE A 240 -8.03 -10.49 -24.96
CA PHE A 240 -9.26 -11.21 -24.61
C PHE A 240 -10.29 -10.33 -23.88
N VAL A 241 -9.83 -9.52 -22.92
CA VAL A 241 -10.70 -8.64 -22.13
C VAL A 241 -11.29 -7.52 -22.98
N ASP A 242 -10.52 -6.94 -23.89
CA ASP A 242 -11.00 -5.90 -24.81
C ASP A 242 -11.91 -6.46 -25.90
N ALA A 243 -11.75 -7.72 -26.31
CA ALA A 243 -12.71 -8.44 -27.16
C ALA A 243 -14.03 -8.78 -26.44
N ALA A 244 -13.99 -9.11 -25.15
CA ALA A 244 -15.20 -9.35 -24.34
C ALA A 244 -15.96 -8.05 -24.01
N ARG A 245 -15.24 -6.93 -23.84
CA ARG A 245 -15.73 -5.63 -23.38
C ARG A 245 -17.05 -5.12 -24.00
N PRO A 246 -17.33 -5.26 -25.32
CA PRO A 246 -18.57 -4.78 -25.92
C PRO A 246 -19.84 -5.42 -25.34
N ALA A 247 -19.77 -6.68 -24.88
CA ALA A 247 -20.89 -7.38 -24.27
C ALA A 247 -21.24 -6.89 -22.84
N PHE A 248 -20.31 -6.19 -22.19
CA PHE A 248 -20.45 -5.71 -20.81
C PHE A 248 -20.88 -4.23 -20.70
N THR A 249 -21.33 -3.62 -21.79
CA THR A 249 -21.72 -2.20 -21.85
C THR A 249 -22.78 -1.79 -20.82
N ASN A 250 -23.72 -2.67 -20.48
CA ASN A 250 -24.81 -2.41 -19.52
C ASN A 250 -24.40 -2.60 -18.04
N ASP A 251 -23.37 -3.40 -17.76
CA ASP A 251 -22.76 -3.50 -16.43
C ASP A 251 -21.25 -3.73 -16.59
N PRO A 252 -20.48 -2.64 -16.82
CA PRO A 252 -19.04 -2.74 -16.99
C PRO A 252 -18.31 -3.18 -15.72
N ALA A 253 -18.97 -3.26 -14.55
CA ALA A 253 -18.34 -3.71 -13.31
C ALA A 253 -18.08 -5.21 -13.29
N ARG A 254 -18.87 -5.99 -14.04
CA ARG A 254 -18.74 -7.46 -14.18
C ARG A 254 -17.54 -7.95 -14.97
N LEU A 255 -16.81 -7.09 -15.70
CA LEU A 255 -15.58 -7.47 -16.38
C LEU A 255 -14.40 -6.68 -15.82
N ARG A 256 -13.40 -7.39 -15.27
CA ARG A 256 -12.24 -6.78 -14.62
C ARG A 256 -10.94 -7.49 -15.03
N LEU A 257 -9.95 -6.68 -15.40
CA LEU A 257 -8.55 -7.08 -15.51
C LEU A 257 -7.73 -6.27 -14.51
N VAL A 258 -6.98 -6.97 -13.65
CA VAL A 258 -6.01 -6.38 -12.73
C VAL A 258 -4.62 -6.70 -13.25
N ASN A 259 -3.83 -5.66 -13.51
CA ASN A 259 -2.39 -5.80 -13.69
C ASN A 259 -1.68 -5.61 -12.35
N TYR A 260 -0.78 -6.53 -12.01
CA TYR A 260 0.06 -6.47 -10.82
C TYR A 260 1.51 -6.22 -11.27
N GLU A 261 1.82 -4.95 -11.55
CA GLU A 261 3.13 -4.48 -12.05
C GLU A 261 4.27 -4.89 -11.09
N GLY A 262 5.44 -5.29 -11.62
CA GLY A 262 6.59 -5.73 -10.81
C GLY A 262 6.56 -7.21 -10.41
N PHE A 263 5.58 -7.99 -10.90
CA PHE A 263 5.42 -9.41 -10.61
C PHE A 263 5.32 -10.23 -11.90
N GLY A 264 5.95 -11.42 -11.90
CA GLY A 264 5.82 -12.41 -12.96
C GLY A 264 4.72 -13.45 -12.68
N HIS A 265 4.88 -14.66 -13.25
CA HIS A 265 3.90 -15.76 -13.18
C HIS A 265 3.51 -16.22 -11.76
N ASN A 266 4.31 -15.92 -10.74
CA ASN A 266 4.06 -16.29 -9.34
C ASN A 266 3.52 -15.10 -8.55
N LEU A 267 2.19 -14.99 -8.46
CA LEU A 267 1.52 -13.98 -7.62
C LEU A 267 1.52 -14.41 -6.14
N PRO A 268 1.60 -13.46 -5.16
CA PRO A 268 1.53 -13.80 -3.73
C PRO A 268 0.21 -14.46 -3.34
N ILE A 269 0.24 -15.45 -2.44
CA ILE A 269 -0.96 -16.21 -2.04
C ILE A 269 -2.05 -15.32 -1.41
N ASP A 270 -1.68 -14.26 -0.69
CA ASP A 270 -2.62 -13.28 -0.15
C ASP A 270 -3.35 -12.50 -1.25
N VAL A 271 -2.68 -12.19 -2.37
CA VAL A 271 -3.30 -11.54 -3.55
C VAL A 271 -4.30 -12.49 -4.19
N VAL A 272 -3.96 -13.78 -4.30
CA VAL A 272 -4.86 -14.82 -4.84
C VAL A 272 -6.11 -14.97 -3.96
N ARG A 273 -5.93 -15.06 -2.63
CA ARG A 273 -7.05 -15.12 -1.68
C ARG A 273 -7.92 -13.86 -1.75
N ASP A 274 -7.33 -12.68 -1.53
CA ASP A 274 -8.08 -11.43 -1.38
C ASP A 274 -8.93 -11.09 -2.62
N TYR A 275 -8.41 -11.31 -3.84
CA TYR A 275 -9.19 -11.07 -5.06
C TYR A 275 -10.27 -12.14 -5.28
N ALA A 276 -9.97 -13.42 -5.06
CA ALA A 276 -10.94 -14.50 -5.23
C ALA A 276 -12.11 -14.37 -4.23
N GLU A 277 -11.81 -14.18 -2.94
CA GLU A 277 -12.85 -14.05 -1.91
C GLU A 277 -13.77 -12.86 -2.18
N ARG A 278 -13.21 -11.69 -2.51
CA ARG A 278 -14.01 -10.48 -2.76
C ARG A 278 -14.92 -10.64 -3.99
N TRP A 279 -14.42 -11.28 -5.06
CA TRP A 279 -15.21 -11.49 -6.26
C TRP A 279 -16.34 -12.50 -6.05
N PHE A 280 -16.08 -13.62 -5.35
CA PHE A 280 -17.13 -14.58 -5.01
C PHE A 280 -18.11 -14.03 -3.98
N ARG A 281 -17.69 -13.26 -2.97
CA ARG A 281 -18.62 -12.54 -2.07
C ARG A 281 -19.53 -11.57 -2.85
N LEU A 282 -19.02 -10.87 -3.86
CA LEU A 282 -19.81 -9.89 -4.63
C LEU A 282 -20.78 -10.53 -5.65
N TYR A 283 -20.37 -11.57 -6.37
CA TYR A 283 -21.15 -12.13 -7.49
C TYR A 283 -21.65 -13.57 -7.28
N LEU A 284 -21.27 -14.22 -6.18
CA LEU A 284 -21.59 -15.62 -5.87
C LEU A 284 -22.06 -15.82 -4.41
N HIS A 285 -22.56 -14.77 -3.76
CA HIS A 285 -22.96 -14.77 -2.33
C HIS A 285 -24.00 -15.87 -1.98
N PRO A 286 -24.00 -16.49 -0.79
CA PRO A 286 -24.90 -17.61 -0.49
C PRO A 286 -26.38 -17.23 -0.33
N THR A 287 -26.66 -16.05 0.25
CA THR A 287 -28.01 -15.65 0.68
C THR A 287 -28.81 -14.84 -0.34
N ASP A 288 -28.12 -14.12 -1.22
CA ASP A 288 -28.75 -13.04 -1.98
C ASP A 288 -29.48 -13.62 -3.21
N PRO A 289 -30.54 -12.96 -3.72
CA PRO A 289 -31.00 -13.26 -5.07
C PRO A 289 -29.85 -13.04 -6.09
N PRO A 290 -29.82 -13.73 -7.24
CA PRO A 290 -28.98 -13.29 -8.35
C PRO A 290 -29.37 -11.83 -8.70
N PRO A 291 -28.42 -10.91 -8.94
CA PRO A 291 -28.75 -9.52 -9.20
C PRO A 291 -29.70 -9.40 -10.40
N GLY A 292 -30.93 -8.95 -10.15
CA GLY A 292 -31.90 -8.67 -11.20
C GLY A 292 -31.40 -7.53 -12.08
N SER A 293 -31.93 -7.43 -13.31
CA SER A 293 -31.62 -6.33 -14.22
C SER A 293 -31.80 -4.99 -13.50
N PRO A 294 -30.74 -4.17 -13.33
CA PRO A 294 -30.85 -2.93 -12.58
C PRO A 294 -31.80 -1.96 -13.28
N PRO A 295 -32.46 -1.05 -12.55
CA PRO A 295 -33.25 0.00 -13.17
C PRO A 295 -32.35 0.87 -14.07
N GLU A 296 -32.92 1.35 -15.18
CA GLU A 296 -32.22 2.10 -16.22
C GLU A 296 -31.35 3.23 -15.64
N ILE A 297 -30.03 3.10 -15.79
CA ILE A 297 -29.04 3.92 -15.10
C ILE A 297 -28.94 5.29 -15.77
N ARG A 298 -29.63 6.29 -15.21
CA ARG A 298 -29.72 7.64 -15.77
C ARG A 298 -28.46 8.50 -15.61
N SER A 299 -27.49 8.08 -14.80
CA SER A 299 -26.16 8.72 -14.75
C SER A 299 -25.07 7.79 -14.20
N LEU A 300 -23.82 8.02 -14.61
CA LEU A 300 -22.64 7.36 -14.05
C LEU A 300 -22.48 7.58 -12.53
N ALA A 301 -22.96 8.71 -12.01
CA ALA A 301 -22.92 9.04 -10.59
C ALA A 301 -23.89 8.17 -9.76
N GLU A 302 -25.03 7.76 -10.33
CA GLU A 302 -25.98 6.85 -9.68
C GLU A 302 -25.37 5.45 -9.51
N ALA A 303 -24.71 4.93 -10.55
CA ALA A 303 -24.02 3.64 -10.51
C ALA A 303 -22.86 3.63 -9.51
N ALA A 304 -22.08 4.72 -9.45
CA ALA A 304 -21.00 4.88 -8.48
C ALA A 304 -21.49 4.92 -7.01
N ARG A 305 -22.71 5.45 -6.76
CA ARG A 305 -23.32 5.43 -5.42
C ARG A 305 -23.80 4.03 -5.03
N GLN A 306 -24.50 3.33 -5.92
CA GLN A 306 -25.08 2.02 -5.62
C GLN A 306 -24.03 0.91 -5.42
N THR A 307 -22.82 1.07 -5.96
CA THR A 307 -21.75 0.06 -5.87
C THR A 307 -20.81 0.24 -4.68
N GLN A 308 -20.81 1.40 -4.00
CA GLN A 308 -19.88 1.78 -2.91
C GLN A 308 -18.41 1.34 -3.09
N ILE A 309 -17.92 1.39 -4.34
CA ILE A 309 -16.50 1.32 -4.66
C ILE A 309 -16.05 2.75 -4.97
N ASN A 310 -15.08 3.27 -4.21
CA ASN A 310 -14.58 4.64 -4.34
C ASN A 310 -14.30 4.99 -5.82
N SER A 311 -14.77 6.16 -6.26
CA SER A 311 -14.81 6.57 -7.67
C SER A 311 -13.43 6.62 -8.34
N THR A 312 -12.35 6.78 -7.57
CA THR A 312 -10.96 6.66 -8.01
C THR A 312 -10.61 5.30 -8.64
N SER A 313 -11.37 4.24 -8.33
CA SER A 313 -11.09 2.86 -8.74
C SER A 313 -11.83 2.40 -10.01
N HIS A 314 -12.62 3.27 -10.66
CA HIS A 314 -13.41 2.91 -11.86
C HIS A 314 -12.88 3.51 -13.16
N ALA A 315 -12.13 4.63 -13.12
CA ALA A 315 -11.60 5.27 -14.32
C ALA A 315 -10.57 4.43 -15.09
N THR A 316 -9.95 3.45 -14.45
CA THR A 316 -8.84 2.65 -15.00
C THR A 316 -9.28 1.46 -15.88
N VAL A 317 -10.58 1.27 -16.16
CA VAL A 317 -11.12 -0.04 -16.55
C VAL A 317 -11.99 -0.10 -17.81
N VAL A 318 -11.97 0.94 -18.66
CA VAL A 318 -12.55 0.90 -20.02
C VAL A 318 -11.51 1.38 -21.02
N GLY A 319 -11.26 0.60 -22.06
CA GLY A 319 -10.37 0.96 -23.15
C GLY A 319 -10.96 2.07 -24.02
N ALA A 320 -10.38 3.27 -23.95
CA ALA A 320 -10.34 4.19 -25.09
C ALA A 320 -9.27 3.68 -26.09
N PRO A 321 -9.36 4.02 -27.39
CA PRO A 321 -8.40 3.55 -28.39
C PRO A 321 -6.97 4.01 -28.09
N LEU A 322 -6.00 3.20 -28.50
CA LEU A 322 -4.57 3.50 -28.38
C LEU A 322 -4.17 4.59 -29.38
N GLU A 323 -4.04 5.83 -28.90
CA GLU A 323 -3.12 6.79 -29.50
C GLU A 323 -1.67 6.40 -29.16
N SER A 324 -0.69 7.02 -29.84
CA SER A 324 0.69 6.54 -29.88
C SER A 324 1.39 6.47 -28.52
N ALA A 325 2.44 5.67 -28.42
CA ALA A 325 3.11 5.29 -27.17
C ALA A 325 3.85 6.44 -26.44
N GLY A 326 3.09 7.37 -25.87
CA GLY A 326 3.55 8.33 -24.86
C GLY A 326 3.55 7.74 -23.45
N GLN A 327 4.21 8.42 -22.51
CA GLN A 327 4.16 8.03 -21.10
C GLN A 327 2.76 8.24 -20.53
N LYS A 328 2.23 7.24 -19.82
CA LYS A 328 0.88 7.29 -19.23
C LYS A 328 0.71 8.51 -18.31
N ALA A 329 -0.24 9.37 -18.66
CA ALA A 329 -0.41 10.65 -17.97
C ALA A 329 -0.82 10.51 -16.49
N ILE A 330 -0.24 11.36 -15.65
CA ILE A 330 -0.34 11.30 -14.20
C ILE A 330 -1.46 12.21 -13.70
N ALA A 331 -2.50 11.63 -13.12
CA ALA A 331 -3.59 12.38 -12.51
C ALA A 331 -3.12 13.04 -11.19
N ILE A 332 -2.92 14.36 -11.25
CA ILE A 332 -2.62 15.21 -10.08
C ILE A 332 -3.84 16.01 -9.61
N GLY A 333 -4.83 16.25 -10.49
CA GLY A 333 -6.00 17.07 -10.16
C GLY A 333 -5.57 18.49 -9.73
N SER A 334 -6.04 18.95 -8.57
CA SER A 334 -5.66 20.22 -7.94
C SER A 334 -4.65 20.04 -6.78
N ARG A 335 -4.05 18.85 -6.63
CA ARG A 335 -3.13 18.56 -5.51
C ARG A 335 -1.85 19.41 -5.61
N LEU A 336 -1.26 19.69 -4.45
CA LEU A 336 0.11 20.17 -4.35
C LEU A 336 1.09 19.01 -4.53
N GLU A 337 1.99 19.14 -5.50
CA GLU A 337 2.99 18.12 -5.81
C GLU A 337 4.39 18.70 -5.57
N LEU A 338 5.14 18.07 -4.67
CA LEU A 338 6.52 18.42 -4.31
C LEU A 338 7.50 17.53 -5.10
N PHE A 339 8.68 18.06 -5.42
CA PHE A 339 9.76 17.31 -6.08
C PHE A 339 10.57 16.43 -5.11
N CYS A 340 9.90 15.86 -4.10
CA CYS A 340 10.51 14.94 -3.13
C CYS A 340 10.73 13.51 -3.69
N ASP A 341 10.27 13.25 -4.90
CA ASP A 341 10.46 12.02 -5.67
C ASP A 341 10.41 12.33 -7.18
N ASN A 342 10.68 11.32 -7.99
CA ASN A 342 10.77 11.45 -9.45
C ASN A 342 9.41 11.27 -10.16
N LEU A 343 8.25 11.27 -9.46
CA LEU A 343 6.96 10.92 -10.06
C LEU A 343 6.64 11.78 -11.29
N LEU A 344 6.77 13.10 -11.16
CA LEU A 344 6.45 14.04 -12.23
C LEU A 344 7.63 14.31 -13.17
N ILE A 345 8.81 13.71 -12.94
CA ILE A 345 10.02 14.08 -13.66
C ILE A 345 10.22 13.15 -14.87
N ASP A 346 10.25 13.75 -16.05
CA ASP A 346 10.60 13.09 -17.32
C ASP A 346 12.05 13.41 -17.67
N GLU A 347 12.38 14.71 -17.77
CA GLU A 347 13.67 15.15 -18.28
C GLU A 347 14.25 16.33 -17.47
N LEU A 348 15.57 16.30 -17.22
CA LEU A 348 16.34 17.39 -16.63
C LEU A 348 17.56 17.67 -17.52
N LYS A 349 17.65 18.88 -18.09
CA LYS A 349 18.74 19.34 -18.95
C LYS A 349 19.50 20.46 -18.27
N GLY A 350 20.63 20.17 -17.62
CA GLY A 350 21.41 21.16 -16.85
C GLY A 350 20.78 21.56 -15.49
N CYS A 351 19.50 21.28 -15.28
CA CYS A 351 18.88 21.24 -13.95
C CYS A 351 19.25 19.94 -13.20
N ALA A 352 19.13 19.97 -11.87
CA ALA A 352 19.27 18.79 -11.00
C ALA A 352 18.31 18.89 -9.82
N LEU A 353 18.01 17.76 -9.15
CA LEU A 353 17.35 17.83 -7.85
C LEU A 353 18.35 18.27 -6.77
N LYS A 354 17.91 19.11 -5.83
CA LYS A 354 18.72 19.69 -4.75
C LYS A 354 18.01 19.52 -3.41
N LEU A 355 18.61 18.77 -2.50
CA LEU A 355 18.19 18.67 -1.09
C LEU A 355 18.60 19.94 -0.34
N HIS A 356 17.66 20.58 0.35
CA HIS A 356 17.92 21.76 1.19
C HIS A 356 18.03 21.32 2.65
N GLN A 357 19.04 21.82 3.35
CA GLN A 357 19.28 21.43 4.75
C GLN A 357 18.52 22.34 5.72
N PRO A 358 17.79 21.80 6.72
CA PRO A 358 17.16 22.60 7.75
C PRO A 358 18.18 23.40 8.56
N THR A 359 17.86 24.67 8.86
CA THR A 359 18.72 25.54 9.67
C THR A 359 18.32 25.46 11.14
N ALA A 360 19.29 25.28 12.04
CA ALA A 360 19.03 25.30 13.48
C ALA A 360 18.59 26.69 13.95
N ALA A 361 17.49 26.74 14.70
CA ALA A 361 16.94 27.96 15.28
C ALA A 361 17.16 27.98 16.81
N ASN A 362 16.10 27.83 17.59
CA ASN A 362 16.15 27.90 19.06
C ASN A 362 16.04 26.51 19.71
N VAL A 363 16.43 26.44 21.00
CA VAL A 363 16.00 25.35 21.89
C VAL A 363 14.49 25.46 22.09
N ALA A 364 13.75 24.45 21.67
CA ALA A 364 12.28 24.41 21.71
C ALA A 364 11.76 23.88 23.05
N LEU A 365 12.47 22.91 23.63
CA LEU A 365 12.17 22.27 24.92
C LEU A 365 13.48 21.78 25.57
N ARG A 366 13.56 21.77 26.90
CA ARG A 366 14.67 21.17 27.67
C ARG A 366 14.18 19.95 28.45
N PHE A 367 15.07 19.01 28.74
CA PHE A 367 14.79 17.83 29.56
C PHE A 367 15.40 18.00 30.97
N ASP A 368 14.83 18.93 31.73
CA ASP A 368 15.35 19.52 32.97
C ASP A 368 14.48 19.28 34.22
N ALA A 369 13.39 18.52 34.12
CA ALA A 369 12.54 18.14 35.26
C ALA A 369 12.97 16.80 35.91
N PRO A 370 12.65 16.53 37.20
CA PRO A 370 13.15 15.33 37.92
C PRO A 370 12.71 13.97 37.36
N TRP A 371 11.61 13.92 36.60
CA TRP A 371 11.10 12.73 35.90
C TRP A 371 11.56 12.64 34.43
N GLU A 372 12.35 13.62 33.99
CA GLU A 372 13.04 13.64 32.70
C GLU A 372 14.52 13.27 32.91
N GLY A 373 15.38 13.53 31.94
CA GLY A 373 16.83 13.40 32.08
C GLY A 373 17.51 12.92 30.81
N SER A 374 18.73 12.39 30.96
CA SER A 374 19.64 12.03 29.87
C SER A 374 19.04 11.07 28.82
N PHE A 375 18.05 10.25 29.20
CA PHE A 375 17.43 9.23 28.34
C PHE A 375 16.01 9.58 27.89
N CYS A 376 15.62 10.86 27.99
CA CYS A 376 14.49 11.40 27.24
C CYS A 376 14.63 11.14 25.74
N GLY A 377 13.49 11.08 25.03
CA GLY A 377 13.49 10.89 23.58
C GLY A 377 12.14 10.49 23.02
N TYR A 378 12.16 9.97 21.79
CA TYR A 378 10.98 9.55 21.02
C TYR A 378 9.87 10.61 21.02
N VAL A 379 10.26 11.81 20.60
CA VAL A 379 9.41 13.00 20.60
C VAL A 379 8.40 12.91 19.45
N THR A 380 7.17 13.33 19.69
CA THR A 380 6.14 13.55 18.67
C THR A 380 5.61 14.97 18.80
N VAL A 381 5.65 15.76 17.73
CA VAL A 381 5.02 17.09 17.64
C VAL A 381 3.84 17.03 16.68
N LEU A 382 2.62 17.25 17.21
CA LEU A 382 1.39 17.33 16.44
C LEU A 382 0.88 18.78 16.41
N LYS A 383 0.28 19.20 15.29
CA LYS A 383 -0.53 20.41 15.23
C LYS A 383 -1.99 20.02 15.42
N ASP A 384 -2.56 20.36 16.56
CA ASP A 384 -3.93 20.09 16.97
C ASP A 384 -4.69 21.40 17.07
N ASP A 385 -5.41 21.73 15.99
CA ASP A 385 -6.12 23.00 15.81
C ASP A 385 -5.17 24.19 16.09
N ASP A 386 -5.46 25.06 17.05
CA ASP A 386 -4.60 26.20 17.41
C ASP A 386 -3.34 25.82 18.22
N VAL A 387 -3.23 24.61 18.75
CA VAL A 387 -2.14 24.20 19.66
C VAL A 387 -1.14 23.25 18.99
N PHE A 388 0.16 23.46 19.20
CA PHE A 388 1.19 22.48 18.92
C PHE A 388 1.46 21.64 20.17
N ARG A 389 1.27 20.33 20.07
CA ARG A 389 1.38 19.37 21.18
C ARG A 389 2.64 18.52 21.03
N CYS A 390 3.47 18.47 22.06
CA CYS A 390 4.74 17.76 22.10
C CYS A 390 4.68 16.63 23.14
N TYR A 391 4.62 15.38 22.68
CA TYR A 391 4.72 14.18 23.51
C TYR A 391 6.15 13.65 23.48
N TYR A 392 6.65 13.11 24.59
CA TYR A 392 8.01 12.57 24.67
C TYR A 392 8.17 11.61 25.86
N ARG A 393 9.15 10.71 25.80
CA ARG A 393 9.56 9.91 26.96
C ARG A 393 10.33 10.78 27.96
N GLY A 394 9.95 10.72 29.23
CA GLY A 394 10.81 11.03 30.38
C GLY A 394 11.51 9.75 30.86
N ASN A 395 12.84 9.79 31.02
CA ASN A 395 13.58 8.73 31.71
C ASN A 395 14.89 9.30 32.33
N PRO A 396 15.02 9.33 33.67
CA PRO A 396 16.19 9.88 34.34
C PRO A 396 17.42 8.96 34.32
N THR A 397 17.24 7.65 34.13
CA THR A 397 18.27 6.64 34.45
C THR A 397 18.54 5.67 33.30
N ALA A 398 19.80 5.33 33.08
CA ALA A 398 20.18 4.21 32.22
C ALA A 398 19.59 2.90 32.78
N GLY A 399 19.05 2.06 31.91
CA GLY A 399 18.37 0.83 32.31
C GLY A 399 17.79 0.08 31.11
N LYS A 400 16.94 -0.91 31.38
CA LYS A 400 16.22 -1.63 30.34
C LYS A 400 15.02 -0.82 29.84
N ASP A 401 14.83 -0.83 28.52
CA ASP A 401 13.60 -0.45 27.83
C ASP A 401 12.35 -1.08 28.48
N GLY A 402 11.26 -0.30 28.60
CA GLY A 402 9.99 -0.76 29.16
C GLY A 402 9.96 -0.81 30.68
N SER A 403 10.70 0.07 31.37
CA SER A 403 10.81 0.06 32.84
C SER A 403 9.88 1.07 33.52
N ASN A 404 9.57 0.84 34.80
CA ASN A 404 8.66 1.70 35.58
C ASN A 404 9.25 3.10 35.92
N THR A 405 10.50 3.38 35.59
CA THR A 405 11.09 4.73 35.64
C THR A 405 10.81 5.55 34.39
N GLU A 406 10.31 4.92 33.31
CA GLU A 406 9.90 5.62 32.09
C GLU A 406 8.48 6.19 32.25
N VAL A 407 8.31 7.45 31.85
CA VAL A 407 7.02 8.15 31.81
C VAL A 407 6.78 8.77 30.43
N THR A 408 5.53 8.97 30.04
CA THR A 408 5.20 9.81 28.87
C THR A 408 4.84 11.22 29.35
N CYS A 409 5.61 12.19 28.91
CA CYS A 409 5.45 13.61 29.20
C CYS A 409 4.73 14.34 28.06
N TYR A 410 4.13 15.49 28.38
CA TYR A 410 3.43 16.37 27.46
C TYR A 410 3.89 17.83 27.64
N ALA A 411 4.10 18.53 26.55
CA ALA A 411 4.33 19.97 26.53
C ALA A 411 3.56 20.61 25.37
N GLU A 412 3.25 21.89 25.45
CA GLU A 412 2.41 22.58 24.46
C GLU A 412 2.91 23.97 24.10
N SER A 413 2.55 24.43 22.91
CA SER A 413 3.02 25.68 22.32
C SER A 413 1.94 26.29 21.42
N PRO A 414 1.74 27.62 21.40
CA PRO A 414 0.83 28.28 20.46
C PRO A 414 1.41 28.41 19.05
N ASP A 415 2.74 28.38 18.91
CA ASP A 415 3.48 28.72 17.67
C ASP A 415 4.45 27.62 17.20
N GLY A 416 4.70 26.59 18.01
CA GLY A 416 5.71 25.56 17.76
C GLY A 416 7.15 26.03 17.99
N VAL A 417 7.37 27.31 18.27
CA VAL A 417 8.71 27.89 18.50
C VAL A 417 9.25 27.41 19.84
N LYS A 418 8.44 27.51 20.91
CA LYS A 418 8.84 27.12 22.26
C LYS A 418 7.70 26.42 22.99
N PHE A 419 8.00 25.29 23.62
CA PHE A 419 7.04 24.47 24.35
C PHE A 419 7.10 24.75 25.86
N THR A 420 5.93 24.79 26.47
CA THR A 420 5.70 24.95 27.92
C THR A 420 5.21 23.62 28.50
N LYS A 421 5.67 23.28 29.71
CA LYS A 421 5.26 22.06 30.43
C LYS A 421 4.11 22.42 31.40
N PRO A 422 2.83 22.13 31.08
CA PRO A 422 1.73 22.42 31.99
C PRO A 422 1.74 21.49 33.21
N ALA A 423 1.34 21.99 34.38
CA ALA A 423 1.16 21.17 35.57
C ALA A 423 -0.18 20.42 35.50
N LEU A 424 -0.17 19.24 34.87
CA LEU A 424 -1.38 18.47 34.53
C LEU A 424 -2.03 17.77 35.73
N GLY A 425 -1.27 17.45 36.79
CA GLY A 425 -1.83 16.82 38.00
C GLY A 425 -2.24 15.35 37.87
N LEU A 426 -2.10 14.74 36.68
CA LEU A 426 -2.70 13.44 36.36
C LEU A 426 -2.08 12.27 37.14
N PHE A 427 -0.74 12.23 37.23
CA PHE A 427 0.02 11.19 37.92
C PHE A 427 0.88 11.78 39.03
N GLU A 428 1.23 10.99 40.04
CA GLU A 428 2.26 11.33 41.02
C GLU A 428 3.57 10.67 40.62
N VAL A 429 4.63 11.46 40.44
CA VAL A 429 5.95 10.99 40.00
C VAL A 429 7.01 11.79 40.76
N HIS A 430 8.08 11.12 41.24
CA HIS A 430 9.10 11.72 42.13
C HIS A 430 8.52 12.51 43.32
N GLY A 431 7.42 12.00 43.92
CA GLY A 431 6.77 12.60 45.09
C GLY A 431 5.99 13.89 44.81
N THR A 432 5.66 14.19 43.55
CA THR A 432 4.84 15.36 43.19
C THR A 432 3.83 15.08 42.08
N ARG A 433 2.67 15.73 42.17
CA ARG A 433 1.67 15.82 41.09
C ARG A 433 1.82 17.11 40.26
N SER A 434 2.69 18.03 40.65
CA SER A 434 2.99 19.26 39.90
C SER A 434 3.94 18.96 38.73
N ASN A 435 3.50 18.08 37.83
CA ASN A 435 4.26 17.55 36.70
C ASN A 435 3.42 17.59 35.41
N ASN A 436 4.06 17.30 34.28
CA ASN A 436 3.47 17.32 32.95
C ASN A 436 3.29 15.90 32.36
N VAL A 437 3.05 14.89 33.20
CA VAL A 437 3.01 13.48 32.81
C VAL A 437 1.60 13.04 32.41
N VAL A 438 1.49 12.35 31.27
CA VAL A 438 0.25 11.77 30.71
C VAL A 438 0.21 10.24 30.76
N LEU A 439 1.35 9.59 31.07
CA LEU A 439 1.41 8.14 31.34
C LEU A 439 2.53 7.82 32.35
N ALA A 440 2.19 7.13 33.44
CA ALA A 440 3.14 6.57 34.41
C ALA A 440 2.60 5.28 35.04
N GLY A 441 3.49 4.51 35.68
CA GLY A 441 3.14 3.29 36.42
C GLY A 441 2.59 2.13 35.57
N GLN A 442 2.73 2.23 34.24
CA GLN A 442 2.15 1.32 33.25
C GLN A 442 3.25 0.79 32.32
N ALA A 443 4.32 0.24 32.90
CA ALA A 443 5.37 -0.43 32.14
C ALA A 443 4.78 -1.58 31.29
N PRO A 444 5.20 -1.74 30.03
CA PRO A 444 6.31 -1.04 29.37
C PRO A 444 5.90 0.17 28.51
N PHE A 445 4.64 0.63 28.60
CA PHE A 445 4.04 1.50 27.56
C PHE A 445 4.60 2.92 27.49
N SER A 446 5.26 3.43 28.53
CA SER A 446 5.97 4.71 28.46
C SER A 446 7.17 4.70 27.50
N HIS A 447 7.70 3.52 27.14
CA HIS A 447 9.00 3.39 26.48
C HIS A 447 9.08 4.09 25.11
N ASN A 448 8.02 3.99 24.32
CA ASN A 448 7.97 4.40 22.91
C ASN A 448 6.59 4.94 22.46
N PHE A 449 5.80 5.41 23.43
CA PHE A 449 4.43 5.88 23.23
C PHE A 449 4.34 6.90 22.09
N ALA A 450 3.64 6.55 21.00
CA ALA A 450 3.58 7.35 19.78
C ALA A 450 2.14 7.80 19.46
N PRO A 451 1.70 8.98 19.96
CA PRO A 451 0.42 9.57 19.61
C PRO A 451 0.33 10.04 18.16
N PHE A 452 -0.88 9.99 17.60
CA PHE A 452 -1.27 10.68 16.38
C PHE A 452 -2.72 11.16 16.47
N LEU A 453 -3.06 12.16 15.65
CA LEU A 453 -4.44 12.56 15.38
C LEU A 453 -5.01 11.64 14.28
N ASP A 454 -6.12 10.97 14.57
CA ASP A 454 -6.77 10.09 13.61
C ASP A 454 -7.65 10.89 12.63
N THR A 455 -7.13 11.11 11.42
CA THR A 455 -7.82 11.85 10.35
C THR A 455 -8.84 11.02 9.58
N ARG A 456 -9.07 9.75 9.94
CA ARG A 456 -10.08 8.92 9.26
C ARG A 456 -11.48 9.55 9.39
N PRO A 457 -12.21 9.77 8.28
CA PRO A 457 -13.58 10.27 8.34
C PRO A 457 -14.49 9.39 9.23
N GLY A 458 -15.29 10.03 10.08
CA GLY A 458 -16.22 9.33 10.99
C GLY A 458 -15.59 8.70 12.24
N VAL A 459 -14.36 9.08 12.61
CA VAL A 459 -13.78 8.74 13.92
C VAL A 459 -14.61 9.32 15.06
N LEU A 460 -14.81 8.51 16.10
CA LEU A 460 -15.49 8.91 17.33
C LEU A 460 -14.64 9.93 18.09
N ILE A 461 -15.26 10.96 18.66
CA ILE A 461 -14.54 12.09 19.28
C ILE A 461 -13.67 11.65 20.47
N GLU A 462 -14.11 10.63 21.21
CA GLU A 462 -13.36 9.99 22.29
C GLU A 462 -12.19 9.10 21.84
N GLU A 463 -11.95 9.02 20.52
CA GLU A 463 -10.81 8.37 19.88
C GLU A 463 -10.11 9.27 18.84
N ARG A 464 -10.33 10.60 18.87
CA ARG A 464 -9.64 11.57 17.99
C ARG A 464 -8.11 11.43 18.08
N PHE A 465 -7.60 11.15 19.27
CA PHE A 465 -6.20 10.78 19.47
C PHE A 465 -6.08 9.26 19.61
N LYS A 466 -5.11 8.68 18.91
CA LYS A 466 -4.72 7.27 19.04
C LYS A 466 -3.22 7.17 19.26
N ALA A 467 -2.77 6.10 19.88
CA ALA A 467 -1.34 5.82 20.08
C ALA A 467 -1.04 4.32 20.02
N LEU A 468 0.22 3.99 19.74
CA LEU A 468 0.78 2.64 19.89
C LEU A 468 1.96 2.69 20.87
N ALA A 469 2.11 1.64 21.69
CA ALA A 469 3.23 1.50 22.62
C ALA A 469 3.49 0.05 23.04
N GLY A 470 4.73 -0.27 23.41
CA GLY A 470 5.12 -1.58 23.95
C GLY A 470 6.53 -2.04 23.53
N THR A 471 6.87 -3.29 23.79
CA THR A 471 8.20 -3.89 23.56
C THR A 471 8.10 -5.24 22.82
N SER A 472 9.24 -5.80 22.41
CA SER A 472 9.28 -7.12 21.75
C SER A 472 8.66 -8.25 22.57
N GLU A 473 8.67 -8.18 23.91
CA GLU A 473 8.03 -9.20 24.77
C GLU A 473 6.54 -8.97 25.02
N SER A 474 6.04 -7.74 24.83
CA SER A 474 4.65 -7.35 25.12
C SER A 474 3.79 -7.13 23.87
N GLY A 475 4.42 -6.95 22.71
CA GLY A 475 3.78 -6.43 21.48
C GLY A 475 3.44 -4.95 21.60
N LEU A 476 2.96 -4.35 20.50
CA LEU A 476 2.40 -2.99 20.52
C LEU A 476 0.91 -3.05 20.88
N HIS A 477 0.54 -2.33 21.93
CA HIS A 477 -0.84 -2.13 22.38
C HIS A 477 -1.37 -0.78 21.89
N GLY A 478 -2.66 -0.72 21.59
CA GLY A 478 -3.32 0.49 21.12
C GLY A 478 -4.00 1.26 22.24
N PHE A 479 -3.88 2.58 22.20
CA PHE A 479 -4.50 3.51 23.13
C PHE A 479 -5.35 4.53 22.38
N ALA A 480 -6.33 5.11 23.07
CA ALA A 480 -7.16 6.20 22.58
C ALA A 480 -7.36 7.29 23.63
N SER A 481 -7.63 8.52 23.18
CA SER A 481 -7.95 9.67 24.01
C SER A 481 -8.83 10.68 23.27
N ALA A 482 -9.67 11.41 24.02
CA ALA A 482 -10.47 12.52 23.52
C ALA A 482 -9.69 13.85 23.52
N ASP A 483 -8.82 14.05 24.52
CA ASP A 483 -8.16 15.33 24.84
C ASP A 483 -6.64 15.30 24.61
N GLY A 484 -6.08 14.13 24.30
CA GLY A 484 -4.65 13.88 24.15
C GLY A 484 -3.90 13.71 25.49
N LEU A 485 -4.58 13.87 26.63
CA LEU A 485 -3.99 13.90 27.96
C LEU A 485 -4.39 12.68 28.80
N ARG A 486 -5.64 12.21 28.63
CA ARG A 486 -6.23 11.10 29.36
C ARG A 486 -6.38 9.90 28.42
N TRP A 487 -5.47 8.95 28.56
CA TRP A 487 -5.35 7.79 27.67
C TRP A 487 -5.98 6.54 28.29
N ARG A 488 -6.75 5.80 27.47
CA ARG A 488 -7.22 4.44 27.78
C ARG A 488 -6.61 3.44 26.80
N SER A 489 -6.33 2.23 27.25
CA SER A 489 -6.08 1.11 26.33
C SER A 489 -7.35 0.75 25.56
N LEU A 490 -7.20 0.30 24.31
CA LEU A 490 -8.29 -0.17 23.45
C LEU A 490 -8.69 -1.62 23.75
N ARG A 491 -7.72 -2.51 24.00
CA ARG A 491 -7.95 -3.91 24.42
C ARG A 491 -6.74 -4.45 25.20
N PRO A 492 -6.90 -5.45 26.09
CA PRO A 492 -5.79 -6.03 26.87
C PRO A 492 -4.73 -6.79 26.05
N GLN A 493 -5.04 -7.16 24.80
CA GLN A 493 -4.16 -7.92 23.91
C GLN A 493 -3.45 -6.99 22.92
N PRO A 494 -2.17 -7.26 22.57
CA PRO A 494 -1.46 -6.46 21.58
C PRO A 494 -2.18 -6.43 20.22
N LEU A 495 -1.95 -5.36 19.48
CA LEU A 495 -2.42 -5.15 18.11
C LEU A 495 -1.40 -5.67 17.08
N ILE A 496 -0.10 -5.59 17.40
CA ILE A 496 1.01 -6.13 16.58
C ILE A 496 2.01 -6.84 17.49
N THR A 497 2.40 -8.07 17.15
CA THR A 497 3.39 -8.88 17.90
C THR A 497 4.73 -9.08 17.18
N GLN A 498 4.84 -8.66 15.91
CA GLN A 498 6.04 -8.79 15.10
C GLN A 498 6.73 -7.43 14.94
N GLY A 499 7.98 -7.31 15.40
CA GLY A 499 8.78 -6.09 15.33
C GLY A 499 9.90 -6.08 16.37
N ALA A 500 10.82 -5.12 16.29
CA ALA A 500 11.85 -4.93 17.32
C ALA A 500 11.32 -4.13 18.53
N PHE A 501 10.47 -3.14 18.27
CA PHE A 501 9.76 -2.28 19.23
C PHE A 501 10.62 -1.52 20.28
N ASP A 502 11.95 -1.58 20.23
CA ASP A 502 12.89 -0.78 21.03
C ASP A 502 13.00 0.71 20.59
N SER A 503 12.23 1.09 19.57
CA SER A 503 12.18 2.42 18.97
C SER A 503 10.75 2.95 18.93
N GLN A 504 10.59 4.26 18.67
CA GLN A 504 9.30 4.87 18.32
C GLN A 504 8.71 4.18 17.07
N ASN A 505 7.48 3.69 17.15
CA ASN A 505 6.77 3.01 16.05
C ASN A 505 5.58 3.88 15.66
N VAL A 506 5.57 4.39 14.44
CA VAL A 506 4.73 5.54 14.07
C VAL A 506 3.57 5.12 13.18
N ALA A 507 2.35 5.46 13.58
CA ALA A 507 1.13 5.13 12.86
C ALA A 507 0.30 6.38 12.53
N PHE A 508 -0.50 6.29 11.46
CA PHE A 508 -1.44 7.32 11.03
C PHE A 508 -2.49 6.73 10.08
N TRP A 509 -3.56 7.47 9.82
CA TRP A 509 -4.49 7.17 8.72
C TRP A 509 -3.91 7.70 7.39
N SER A 510 -3.70 6.80 6.43
CA SER A 510 -3.22 7.12 5.08
C SER A 510 -4.40 7.41 4.17
N GLU A 511 -4.63 8.69 3.85
CA GLU A 511 -5.75 9.13 3.02
C GLU A 511 -5.67 8.61 1.58
N SER A 512 -4.47 8.54 0.99
CA SER A 512 -4.26 8.01 -0.36
C SER A 512 -4.50 6.50 -0.45
N GLU A 513 -4.27 5.75 0.63
CA GLU A 513 -4.40 4.28 0.67
C GLU A 513 -5.67 3.78 1.38
N GLN A 514 -6.46 4.70 1.93
CA GLN A 514 -7.71 4.47 2.67
C GLN A 514 -7.58 3.40 3.77
N ARG A 515 -6.51 3.50 4.56
CA ARG A 515 -6.17 2.56 5.64
C ARG A 515 -5.25 3.20 6.68
N TYR A 516 -5.22 2.64 7.88
CA TYR A 516 -4.12 2.90 8.81
C TYR A 516 -2.84 2.24 8.31
N VAL A 517 -1.73 2.93 8.49
CA VAL A 517 -0.38 2.43 8.24
C VAL A 517 0.47 2.59 9.49
N LEU A 518 1.45 1.71 9.67
CA LEU A 518 2.39 1.69 10.78
C LEU A 518 3.78 1.43 10.22
N TYR A 519 4.72 2.33 10.53
CA TYR A 519 6.14 2.14 10.26
C TYR A 519 6.87 1.79 11.56
N LEU A 520 7.49 0.61 11.57
CA LEU A 520 8.16 0.03 12.73
C LEU A 520 9.57 -0.44 12.36
N ARG A 521 10.41 -0.64 13.38
CA ARG A 521 11.80 -1.08 13.20
C ARG A 521 11.91 -2.60 13.17
N THR A 522 12.67 -3.10 12.20
CA THR A 522 12.97 -4.51 11.97
C THR A 522 14.45 -4.70 11.61
N TRP A 523 14.83 -5.90 11.16
CA TRP A 523 16.20 -6.27 10.83
C TRP A 523 16.23 -7.19 9.60
N THR A 524 17.10 -6.90 8.62
CA THR A 524 17.13 -7.62 7.33
C THR A 524 17.47 -9.11 7.47
N GLY A 525 18.32 -9.47 8.43
CA GLY A 525 18.68 -10.86 8.73
C GLY A 525 17.74 -11.57 9.71
N GLY A 526 16.72 -10.86 10.23
CA GLY A 526 15.91 -11.30 11.37
C GLY A 526 16.72 -11.40 12.67
N GLY A 527 16.03 -11.44 13.82
CA GLY A 527 16.65 -11.75 15.12
C GLY A 527 17.84 -10.86 15.51
N PHE A 528 17.75 -9.54 15.26
CA PHE A 528 18.80 -8.55 15.52
C PHE A 528 20.09 -8.70 14.69
N ARG A 529 20.02 -9.38 13.53
CA ARG A 529 21.15 -9.56 12.60
C ARG A 529 21.13 -8.58 11.42
N ASP A 530 22.31 -8.35 10.85
CA ASP A 530 22.55 -7.51 9.68
C ASP A 530 22.10 -6.05 9.87
N PHE A 531 21.33 -5.47 8.94
CA PHE A 531 20.98 -4.05 8.98
C PHE A 531 19.69 -3.78 9.75
N ARG A 532 19.67 -2.65 10.47
CA ARG A 532 18.43 -2.12 11.06
C ARG A 532 17.62 -1.48 9.93
N THR A 533 16.39 -1.91 9.74
CA THR A 533 15.55 -1.47 8.61
C THR A 533 14.16 -1.06 9.08
N ILE A 534 13.40 -0.47 8.16
CA ILE A 534 12.03 -0.04 8.38
C ILE A 534 11.10 -1.06 7.71
N SER A 535 10.14 -1.60 8.47
CA SER A 535 9.01 -2.36 7.93
C SER A 535 7.71 -1.56 8.08
N ARG A 536 6.73 -1.93 7.26
CA ARG A 536 5.40 -1.35 7.21
C ARG A 536 4.33 -2.41 7.44
N ALA A 537 3.38 -2.12 8.32
CA ALA A 537 2.14 -2.88 8.50
C ALA A 537 0.95 -1.99 8.16
N THR A 538 -0.22 -2.59 7.86
CA THR A 538 -1.45 -1.84 7.56
C THR A 538 -2.68 -2.44 8.24
N SER A 539 -3.69 -1.61 8.51
CA SER A 539 -4.97 -2.01 9.10
C SER A 539 -6.12 -1.19 8.52
N THR A 540 -7.30 -1.78 8.30
CA THR A 540 -8.51 -1.03 7.91
C THR A 540 -9.26 -0.46 9.10
N ASN A 541 -9.06 -0.98 10.31
CA ASN A 541 -9.86 -0.68 11.51
C ASN A 541 -9.04 -0.20 12.73
N PHE A 542 -7.72 -0.06 12.61
CA PHE A 542 -6.72 0.23 13.65
C PHE A 542 -6.48 -0.89 14.68
N LEU A 543 -7.36 -1.89 14.80
CA LEU A 543 -7.26 -2.95 15.80
C LEU A 543 -6.50 -4.18 15.28
N ASP A 544 -6.68 -4.51 14.00
CA ASP A 544 -6.21 -5.76 13.40
C ASP A 544 -5.29 -5.43 12.22
N TRP A 545 -4.02 -5.87 12.33
CA TRP A 545 -2.92 -5.42 11.47
C TRP A 545 -2.35 -6.57 10.64
N SER A 546 -1.91 -6.25 9.43
CA SER A 546 -1.09 -7.16 8.61
C SER A 546 0.25 -7.45 9.30
N ALA A 547 0.89 -8.56 8.93
CA ALA A 547 2.31 -8.75 9.21
C ALA A 547 3.14 -7.56 8.66
N PRO A 548 4.25 -7.16 9.32
CA PRO A 548 5.17 -6.16 8.79
C PRO A 548 5.88 -6.67 7.54
N VAL A 549 5.85 -5.90 6.46
CA VAL A 549 6.66 -6.14 5.25
C VAL A 549 7.82 -5.16 5.23
N GLU A 550 9.02 -5.59 4.84
CA GLU A 550 10.17 -4.69 4.71
C GLU A 550 9.94 -3.62 3.62
N MET A 551 10.38 -2.39 3.88
CA MET A 551 10.40 -1.31 2.89
C MET A 551 11.62 -1.44 1.98
N THR A 552 11.42 -1.39 0.66
CA THR A 552 12.53 -1.28 -0.30
C THR A 552 12.93 0.17 -0.56
N PHE A 553 14.24 0.39 -0.69
CA PHE A 553 14.86 1.69 -0.98
C PHE A 553 15.32 1.79 -2.46
N GLY A 554 14.99 0.80 -3.28
CA GLY A 554 15.63 0.61 -4.59
C GLY A 554 17.06 0.09 -4.43
N ASP A 555 17.93 0.41 -5.39
CA ASP A 555 19.33 -0.08 -5.44
C ASP A 555 20.30 0.65 -4.48
N THR A 556 19.80 1.49 -3.57
CA THR A 556 20.66 2.25 -2.65
C THR A 556 21.34 1.34 -1.61
N PRO A 557 22.60 1.62 -1.21
CA PRO A 557 23.28 0.87 -0.16
C PRO A 557 22.48 0.77 1.15
N ARG A 558 22.60 -0.38 1.83
CA ARG A 558 21.96 -0.59 3.13
C ARG A 558 22.66 0.20 4.24
N GLU A 559 21.85 0.79 5.11
CA GLU A 559 22.27 1.60 6.25
C GLU A 559 21.52 1.12 7.50
N HIS A 560 22.02 1.35 8.73
CA HIS A 560 21.23 1.06 9.92
C HIS A 560 20.27 2.22 10.20
N LEU A 561 19.01 2.09 9.78
CA LEU A 561 17.95 3.04 10.08
C LEU A 561 17.30 2.68 11.43
N TYR A 562 17.34 3.59 12.40
CA TYR A 562 16.92 3.30 13.78
C TYR A 562 15.49 3.79 14.11
N THR A 563 15.11 4.99 13.66
CA THR A 563 13.72 5.47 13.64
C THR A 563 13.31 5.72 12.20
N SER A 564 12.01 5.73 11.90
CA SER A 564 11.47 6.11 10.59
C SER A 564 11.05 7.59 10.54
N GLN A 565 10.30 8.03 11.55
CA GLN A 565 9.60 9.33 11.61
C GLN A 565 8.73 9.62 10.37
N THR A 566 8.20 8.58 9.75
CA THR A 566 7.36 8.68 8.56
C THR A 566 5.97 9.19 8.89
N HIS A 567 5.51 10.22 8.17
CA HIS A 567 4.17 10.81 8.33
C HIS A 567 3.71 11.52 7.05
N PRO A 568 2.39 11.75 6.84
CA PRO A 568 1.87 12.53 5.72
C PRO A 568 2.38 13.97 5.76
N TYR A 569 2.68 14.57 4.60
CA TYR A 569 3.00 15.99 4.55
C TYR A 569 1.74 16.84 4.67
N PHE A 570 1.73 17.82 5.56
CA PHE A 570 0.52 18.54 5.98
C PHE A 570 -0.15 19.42 4.90
N ARG A 571 0.50 19.68 3.75
CA ARG A 571 -0.12 20.31 2.56
C ARG A 571 -0.35 19.35 1.38
N ALA A 572 0.10 18.09 1.50
CA ALA A 572 0.04 17.08 0.45
C ALA A 572 -0.03 15.67 1.06
N PRO A 573 -1.13 15.28 1.75
CA PRO A 573 -1.17 14.05 2.56
C PRO A 573 -1.09 12.75 1.74
N HIS A 574 -1.18 12.81 0.41
CA HIS A 574 -0.88 11.69 -0.49
C HIS A 574 0.63 11.41 -0.65
N LEU A 575 1.48 12.29 -0.13
CA LEU A 575 2.93 12.15 -0.02
C LEU A 575 3.31 12.11 1.47
N CYS A 576 3.96 11.03 1.88
CA CYS A 576 4.59 10.94 3.19
C CYS A 576 6.06 11.31 3.09
N ILE A 577 6.55 12.03 4.09
CA ILE A 577 7.96 12.32 4.31
C ILE A 577 8.48 11.47 5.48
N ALA A 578 9.78 11.19 5.48
CA ALA A 578 10.45 10.48 6.56
C ALA A 578 11.82 11.11 6.85
N THR A 579 12.12 11.30 8.13
CA THR A 579 13.41 11.85 8.62
C THR A 579 14.16 10.86 9.49
N PRO A 580 14.44 9.63 9.00
CA PRO A 580 14.96 8.55 9.82
C PRO A 580 16.35 8.85 10.36
N MET A 581 16.63 8.37 11.57
CA MET A 581 17.98 8.39 12.12
C MET A 581 18.84 7.31 11.45
N ARG A 582 19.84 7.74 10.67
CA ARG A 582 20.96 6.89 10.26
C ARG A 582 21.89 6.71 11.47
N PHE A 583 22.12 5.46 11.84
CA PHE A 583 23.05 5.05 12.88
C PHE A 583 24.31 4.43 12.24
N VAL A 584 25.49 4.77 12.74
CA VAL A 584 26.77 4.30 12.22
C VAL A 584 27.55 3.58 13.34
N PRO A 585 27.45 2.24 13.44
CA PRO A 585 28.06 1.48 14.52
C PRO A 585 29.59 1.60 14.54
N GLY A 586 30.18 1.73 15.74
CA GLY A 586 31.64 1.76 15.93
C GLY A 586 32.35 2.96 15.28
N ARG A 587 31.60 4.01 14.91
CA ARG A 587 32.14 5.21 14.29
C ARG A 587 32.25 6.33 15.33
N HIS A 588 33.43 6.43 15.93
CA HIS A 588 33.75 7.41 16.97
C HIS A 588 34.22 8.76 16.38
N VAL A 589 33.99 9.84 17.14
CA VAL A 589 34.57 11.19 16.91
C VAL A 589 35.02 11.82 18.22
N LEU A 590 34.28 11.61 19.32
CA LEU A 590 34.68 12.03 20.66
C LEU A 590 35.82 11.16 21.21
N SER A 591 36.80 11.79 21.86
CA SER A 591 37.75 11.09 22.74
C SER A 591 37.09 10.73 24.09
N GLU A 592 37.67 9.78 24.84
CA GLU A 592 37.20 9.44 26.18
C GLU A 592 37.22 10.63 27.16
N GLU A 593 38.13 11.58 26.96
CA GLU A 593 38.19 12.83 27.74
C GLU A 593 37.02 13.75 27.38
N GLN A 594 36.75 13.96 26.09
CA GLN A 594 35.62 14.77 25.61
C GLN A 594 34.28 14.16 26.02
N ALA A 595 34.11 12.84 25.88
CA ALA A 595 32.91 12.13 26.28
C ALA A 595 32.63 12.28 27.79
N ARG A 596 33.67 12.15 28.65
CA ARG A 596 33.55 12.39 30.09
C ARG A 596 33.27 13.87 30.42
N ALA A 597 33.90 14.81 29.74
CA ALA A 597 33.69 16.25 29.96
C ALA A 597 32.28 16.71 29.55
N LEU A 598 31.69 16.09 28.53
CA LEU A 598 30.29 16.31 28.09
C LEU A 598 29.26 15.54 28.95
N GLY A 599 29.72 14.61 29.79
CA GLY A 599 28.84 13.74 30.58
C GLY A 599 28.08 12.71 29.74
N VAL A 600 28.65 12.25 28.62
CA VAL A 600 28.07 11.17 27.80
C VAL A 600 28.11 9.86 28.60
N ASP A 601 26.98 9.18 28.69
CA ASP A 601 26.92 7.83 29.28
C ASP A 601 27.88 6.87 28.56
N PRO A 602 28.65 6.01 29.28
CA PRO A 602 29.63 5.12 28.66
C PRO A 602 29.09 4.21 27.56
N GLY A 603 27.81 3.83 27.61
CA GLY A 603 27.15 3.03 26.57
C GLY A 603 26.79 3.79 25.28
N TYR A 604 27.08 5.09 25.22
CA TYR A 604 26.65 5.99 24.15
C TYR A 604 27.78 6.81 23.50
N ALA A 605 29.03 6.62 23.92
CA ALA A 605 30.21 7.22 23.26
C ALA A 605 30.80 6.36 22.11
N SER A 606 30.19 5.20 21.83
CA SER A 606 30.70 4.18 20.89
C SER A 606 30.38 4.42 19.41
N ASP A 607 29.42 5.28 19.11
CA ASP A 607 28.78 5.36 17.79
C ASP A 607 28.40 6.80 17.43
N THR A 608 28.09 7.04 16.16
CA THR A 608 27.58 8.32 15.67
C THR A 608 26.24 8.14 14.95
N ALA A 609 25.43 9.20 14.90
CA ALA A 609 24.14 9.19 14.22
C ALA A 609 23.78 10.57 13.65
N GLU A 610 22.98 10.57 12.58
CA GLU A 610 22.46 11.78 11.94
C GLU A 610 21.06 11.55 11.36
N ALA A 611 20.35 12.63 11.03
CA ALA A 611 19.07 12.52 10.34
C ALA A 611 19.29 12.54 8.83
N VAL A 612 18.64 11.63 8.10
CA VAL A 612 18.60 11.62 6.63
C VAL A 612 17.17 11.86 6.14
N PHE A 613 16.94 12.03 4.83
CA PHE A 613 15.62 12.29 4.25
C PHE A 613 15.19 11.20 3.27
N MET A 614 13.89 10.88 3.28
CA MET A 614 13.20 10.02 2.32
C MET A 614 11.74 10.48 2.13
N SER A 615 11.11 10.02 1.04
CA SER A 615 9.68 10.19 0.80
C SER A 615 9.02 8.88 0.33
N THR A 616 7.70 8.78 0.47
CA THR A 616 6.91 7.67 -0.08
C THR A 616 5.48 8.10 -0.37
N ARG A 617 4.85 7.54 -1.41
CA ARG A 617 3.44 7.79 -1.76
C ARG A 617 2.50 6.65 -1.34
N GLY A 618 2.97 5.77 -0.45
CA GLY A 618 2.28 4.55 -0.04
C GLY A 618 2.97 3.29 -0.59
N GLY A 619 2.33 2.13 -0.38
CA GLY A 619 2.96 0.85 -0.68
C GLY A 619 4.21 0.60 0.17
N ASN A 620 5.13 -0.23 -0.34
CA ASN A 620 6.29 -0.71 0.43
C ASN A 620 7.63 -0.17 -0.10
N HIS A 621 7.64 1.02 -0.70
CA HIS A 621 8.84 1.64 -1.29
C HIS A 621 9.09 3.05 -0.73
N TYR A 622 10.36 3.39 -0.48
CA TYR A 622 10.82 4.76 -0.23
C TYR A 622 11.68 5.26 -1.40
N ALA A 623 11.40 6.48 -1.85
CA ALA A 623 12.33 7.23 -2.69
C ALA A 623 13.49 7.73 -1.82
N ARG A 624 14.68 7.15 -2.04
CA ARG A 624 15.96 7.48 -1.38
C ARG A 624 16.87 8.27 -2.33
N THR A 625 16.37 9.39 -2.85
CA THR A 625 17.01 10.20 -3.90
C THR A 625 18.38 10.77 -3.49
N PHE A 626 18.61 11.01 -2.20
CA PHE A 626 19.83 11.58 -1.64
C PHE A 626 20.38 10.67 -0.54
N MET A 627 21.68 10.41 -0.52
CA MET A 627 22.34 9.62 0.54
C MET A 627 23.02 10.50 1.60
N GLU A 628 23.02 11.81 1.41
CA GLU A 628 23.59 12.81 2.29
C GLU A 628 22.84 12.92 3.63
N GLY A 629 23.56 13.35 4.67
CA GLY A 629 22.94 13.77 5.92
C GLY A 629 22.07 15.02 5.73
N PHE A 630 20.79 14.91 6.07
CA PHE A 630 19.78 15.98 5.98
C PHE A 630 19.93 16.95 7.16
N ILE A 631 20.03 16.42 8.39
CA ILE A 631 20.52 17.17 9.56
C ILE A 631 21.72 16.44 10.15
N ARG A 632 22.91 16.96 9.83
CA ARG A 632 24.21 16.46 10.29
C ARG A 632 24.43 16.74 11.79
N PRO A 633 25.45 16.16 12.44
CA PRO A 633 25.83 16.50 13.82
C PRO A 633 26.15 17.99 14.04
N GLY A 634 26.94 18.60 13.16
CA GLY A 634 27.36 20.01 13.24
C GLY A 634 28.71 20.20 13.95
N LEU A 635 28.97 21.44 14.40
CA LEU A 635 30.20 21.79 15.13
C LEU A 635 30.14 21.46 16.63
N ASP A 636 28.94 21.20 17.16
CA ASP A 636 28.75 20.91 18.58
C ASP A 636 29.10 19.45 18.88
N LEU A 637 30.13 19.24 19.71
CA LEU A 637 30.63 17.93 20.10
C LEU A 637 29.59 17.08 20.84
N GLY A 638 28.63 17.67 21.56
CA GLY A 638 27.55 16.93 22.22
C GLY A 638 26.62 16.18 21.25
N ASN A 639 26.66 16.54 19.96
CA ASN A 639 25.91 15.90 18.88
C ASN A 639 26.71 14.84 18.09
N TRP A 640 27.94 14.52 18.52
CA TRP A 640 28.77 13.45 17.95
C TRP A 640 28.77 12.16 18.80
N ALA A 641 27.76 12.01 19.66
CA ALA A 641 27.48 10.79 20.43
C ALA A 641 26.42 9.90 19.76
N SER A 642 26.22 8.71 20.32
CA SER A 642 25.19 7.76 19.89
C SER A 642 23.78 8.36 20.04
N ARG A 643 22.90 8.01 19.09
CA ARG A 643 21.51 8.52 18.97
C ARG A 643 21.34 10.04 18.77
N ALA A 644 22.40 10.82 18.56
CA ALA A 644 22.32 12.26 18.28
C ALA A 644 21.68 12.64 16.92
N GLY A 645 21.18 11.67 16.16
CA GLY A 645 20.40 11.87 14.92
C GLY A 645 18.88 11.79 15.10
N LEU A 646 18.36 11.61 16.32
CA LEU A 646 16.93 11.47 16.57
C LEU A 646 16.17 12.76 16.23
N THR A 647 15.38 12.73 15.15
CA THR A 647 14.31 13.71 14.91
C THR A 647 13.04 13.34 15.66
N ALA A 648 12.18 14.31 15.93
CA ALA A 648 10.80 14.09 16.36
C ALA A 648 9.94 13.58 15.18
N LEU A 649 8.86 12.86 15.49
CA LEU A 649 7.76 12.67 14.55
C LEU A 649 7.03 14.01 14.35
N GLY A 650 6.74 14.39 13.11
CA GLY A 650 5.96 15.58 12.76
C GLY A 650 6.79 16.79 12.33
N VAL A 651 6.74 17.12 11.05
CA VAL A 651 7.06 18.45 10.50
C VAL A 651 5.78 19.27 10.47
N VAL A 652 5.81 20.49 11.03
CA VAL A 652 4.62 21.30 11.29
C VAL A 652 4.77 22.73 10.75
N PRO A 653 3.68 23.38 10.28
CA PRO A 653 3.73 24.77 9.83
C PRO A 653 3.90 25.71 11.02
N THR A 654 5.03 26.42 11.10
CA THR A 654 5.32 27.42 12.14
C THR A 654 5.20 28.86 11.64
N GLY A 655 4.95 29.04 10.34
CA GLY A 655 4.51 30.29 9.73
C GLY A 655 3.97 30.07 8.32
N PRO A 656 3.45 31.12 7.64
CA PRO A 656 2.93 30.99 6.27
C PRO A 656 3.99 30.51 5.26
N ALA A 657 5.23 30.94 5.45
CA ALA A 657 6.39 30.58 4.64
C ALA A 657 7.44 29.72 5.38
N GLU A 658 7.15 29.26 6.61
CA GLU A 658 8.07 28.47 7.43
C GLU A 658 7.42 27.18 7.93
N MET A 659 8.13 26.06 7.80
CA MET A 659 7.83 24.82 8.50
C MET A 659 8.99 24.44 9.43
N SER A 660 8.66 23.95 10.61
CA SER A 660 9.64 23.47 11.58
C SER A 660 9.59 21.96 11.74
N LEU A 661 10.78 21.40 11.95
CA LEU A 661 10.99 20.05 12.45
C LEU A 661 11.96 20.10 13.63
N TYR A 662 11.98 19.05 14.45
CA TYR A 662 12.71 19.09 15.72
C TYR A 662 13.71 17.94 15.78
N LYS A 663 14.91 18.21 16.27
CA LYS A 663 15.97 17.22 16.49
C LYS A 663 16.38 17.25 17.96
N GLN A 664 16.49 16.08 18.56
CA GLN A 664 17.05 15.95 19.89
C GLN A 664 18.56 16.18 19.83
N ALA A 665 19.04 17.11 20.63
CA ALA A 665 20.45 17.31 20.91
C ALA A 665 20.82 16.61 22.22
N HIS A 666 22.05 16.10 22.27
CA HIS A 666 22.73 15.62 23.47
C HIS A 666 21.97 14.48 24.18
N TYR A 667 21.59 13.45 23.39
CA TYR A 667 21.07 12.19 23.96
C TYR A 667 22.14 11.57 24.88
N ALA A 668 21.70 10.90 25.95
CA ALA A 668 22.54 10.27 26.97
C ALA A 668 23.51 11.23 27.68
N GLN A 669 23.17 12.52 27.77
CA GLN A 669 23.96 13.57 28.44
C GLN A 669 23.06 14.45 29.34
N PRO A 670 23.58 15.02 30.44
CA PRO A 670 22.83 15.93 31.32
C PRO A 670 22.32 17.22 30.66
N THR A 671 22.80 17.55 29.46
CA THR A 671 22.40 18.76 28.71
C THR A 671 21.34 18.47 27.62
N GLY A 672 20.74 17.28 27.64
CA GLY A 672 19.73 16.84 26.67
C GLY A 672 18.58 17.83 26.46
N HIS A 673 18.29 18.15 25.20
CA HIS A 673 17.23 19.10 24.85
C HIS A 673 16.72 18.89 23.41
N LEU A 674 15.62 19.56 23.07
CA LEU A 674 15.02 19.57 21.74
C LEU A 674 15.35 20.89 21.03
N VAL A 675 15.95 20.80 19.85
CA VAL A 675 16.26 21.97 18.99
C VAL A 675 15.26 22.04 17.85
N ARG A 676 14.68 23.23 17.63
CA ARG A 676 13.87 23.54 16.44
C ARG A 676 14.79 23.82 15.26
N TYR A 677 14.48 23.21 14.13
CA TYR A 677 15.10 23.43 12.84
C TYR A 677 14.03 23.94 11.86
N THR A 678 14.39 24.89 11.01
CA THR A 678 13.45 25.55 10.08
C THR A 678 13.79 25.27 8.62
N LEU A 679 12.75 25.24 7.79
CA LEU A 679 12.79 25.25 6.32
C LEU A 679 11.69 26.19 5.80
N ARG A 680 11.82 26.66 4.55
CA ARG A 680 10.67 27.27 3.83
C ARG A 680 9.54 26.24 3.71
N THR A 681 8.28 26.69 3.60
CA THR A 681 7.16 25.78 3.28
C THR A 681 7.44 25.01 1.97
N ASP A 682 7.11 23.71 1.94
CA ASP A 682 7.48 22.69 0.94
C ASP A 682 8.98 22.42 0.73
N GLY A 683 9.86 23.12 1.46
CA GLY A 683 11.27 23.35 1.11
C GLY A 683 12.26 22.20 1.22
N PHE A 684 11.84 20.93 1.17
CA PHE A 684 12.77 19.80 1.34
C PHE A 684 13.72 19.65 0.14
N ILE A 685 13.16 19.59 -1.07
CA ILE A 685 13.88 19.36 -2.32
C ILE A 685 13.32 20.33 -3.36
N SER A 686 14.20 20.90 -4.18
CA SER A 686 13.84 21.63 -5.41
C SER A 686 14.34 20.91 -6.66
N VAL A 687 13.71 21.21 -7.79
CA VAL A 687 14.42 21.25 -9.08
C VAL A 687 15.23 22.55 -9.07
N ASN A 688 16.56 22.43 -9.11
CA ASN A 688 17.51 23.55 -9.15
C ASN A 688 18.04 23.75 -10.57
N ALA A 689 18.15 25.02 -10.98
CA ALA A 689 18.85 25.44 -12.18
C ALA A 689 20.05 26.33 -11.82
N PRO A 690 21.27 26.01 -12.30
CA PRO A 690 22.46 26.84 -12.09
C PRO A 690 22.41 28.17 -12.87
N PHE A 691 23.36 29.07 -12.63
CA PHE A 691 23.42 30.38 -13.31
C PHE A 691 23.62 30.30 -14.84
N GLN A 692 24.17 29.19 -15.36
CA GLN A 692 24.23 28.94 -16.80
C GLN A 692 22.87 28.61 -17.44
N GLY A 693 21.84 28.35 -16.63
CA GLY A 693 20.52 27.92 -17.07
C GLY A 693 20.36 26.40 -17.17
N GLY A 694 19.11 25.98 -17.34
CA GLY A 694 18.70 24.60 -17.59
C GLY A 694 17.21 24.49 -17.90
N GLU A 695 16.79 23.29 -18.31
CA GLU A 695 15.39 22.95 -18.53
C GLU A 695 14.94 21.76 -17.68
N PHE A 696 13.67 21.75 -17.31
CA PHE A 696 12.98 20.65 -16.65
C PHE A 696 11.66 20.40 -17.37
N VAL A 697 11.41 19.16 -17.79
CA VAL A 697 10.15 18.76 -18.43
C VAL A 697 9.44 17.73 -17.57
N THR A 698 8.15 17.96 -17.31
CA THR A 698 7.33 16.98 -16.60
C THR A 698 6.97 15.81 -17.50
N ARG A 699 6.66 14.67 -16.86
CA ARG A 699 5.84 13.64 -17.51
C ARG A 699 4.48 14.23 -17.88
N PRO A 700 3.75 13.65 -18.84
CA PRO A 700 2.37 14.03 -19.09
C PRO A 700 1.56 13.96 -17.79
N LEU A 701 0.81 15.01 -17.50
CA LEU A 701 0.00 15.14 -16.29
C LEU A 701 -1.42 15.60 -16.62
N ILE A 702 -2.37 15.21 -15.78
CA ILE A 702 -3.78 15.60 -15.89
C ILE A 702 -4.15 16.35 -14.60
N PHE A 703 -4.56 17.61 -14.78
CA PHE A 703 -4.87 18.53 -13.69
C PHE A 703 -6.33 18.99 -13.69
N SER A 704 -6.74 19.62 -12.59
CA SER A 704 -8.01 20.32 -12.47
C SER A 704 -7.78 21.68 -11.80
N GLY A 705 -8.20 22.76 -12.45
CA GLY A 705 -8.02 24.13 -11.97
C GLY A 705 -8.03 25.13 -13.14
N ARG A 706 -7.83 26.41 -12.83
CA ARG A 706 -7.68 27.52 -13.78
C ARG A 706 -6.27 28.11 -13.79
N GLU A 707 -5.53 28.05 -12.69
CA GLU A 707 -4.19 28.64 -12.56
C GLU A 707 -3.13 27.59 -12.22
N LEU A 708 -1.97 27.66 -12.89
CA LEU A 708 -0.74 27.01 -12.40
C LEU A 708 -0.11 27.89 -11.31
N VAL A 709 0.09 27.31 -10.12
CA VAL A 709 0.72 27.96 -8.97
C VAL A 709 2.01 27.22 -8.60
N MET A 710 3.05 27.97 -8.29
CA MET A 710 4.42 27.48 -8.09
C MET A 710 5.01 28.02 -6.78
N ASN A 711 5.74 27.17 -6.06
CA ASN A 711 6.62 27.58 -4.96
C ASN A 711 8.05 27.67 -5.50
N LEU A 712 8.62 28.88 -5.58
CA LEU A 712 9.89 29.12 -6.25
C LEU A 712 10.75 30.19 -5.56
N SER A 713 12.05 30.16 -5.83
CA SER A 713 13.02 31.19 -5.50
C SER A 713 13.96 31.43 -6.68
N THR A 714 14.29 32.68 -7.00
CA THR A 714 15.31 33.03 -8.00
C THR A 714 16.32 34.03 -7.44
N GLY A 715 17.57 33.94 -7.89
CA GLY A 715 18.50 35.06 -7.78
C GLY A 715 17.99 36.28 -8.57
N ALA A 716 18.50 37.47 -8.24
CA ALA A 716 18.09 38.73 -8.89
C ALA A 716 18.52 38.84 -10.37
N ALA A 717 19.43 37.96 -10.82
CA ALA A 717 19.81 37.77 -12.22
C ALA A 717 19.40 36.39 -12.76
N GLY A 718 18.57 35.66 -12.01
CA GLY A 718 17.92 34.42 -12.40
C GLY A 718 16.54 34.66 -13.02
N SER A 719 15.92 33.58 -13.48
CA SER A 719 14.57 33.60 -14.06
C SER A 719 13.96 32.20 -14.13
N LEU A 720 12.63 32.16 -14.17
CA LEU A 720 11.84 30.98 -14.50
C LEU A 720 10.76 31.35 -15.54
N ARG A 721 10.57 30.49 -16.54
CA ARG A 721 9.47 30.54 -17.50
C ARG A 721 8.89 29.14 -17.67
N VAL A 722 7.61 29.04 -18.00
CA VAL A 722 6.91 27.77 -18.23
C VAL A 722 6.23 27.77 -19.59
N GLU A 723 6.53 26.75 -20.40
CA GLU A 723 5.82 26.41 -21.62
C GLU A 723 4.86 25.26 -21.31
N LEU A 724 3.59 25.38 -21.72
CA LEU A 724 2.69 24.22 -21.77
C LEU A 724 2.86 23.54 -23.12
N GLN A 725 2.98 22.22 -23.07
CA GLN A 725 3.07 21.34 -24.23
C GLN A 725 1.94 20.31 -24.19
N GLY A 726 1.58 19.77 -25.37
CA GLY A 726 0.73 18.58 -25.44
C GLY A 726 1.45 17.32 -24.94
N ASP A 727 0.82 16.18 -25.11
CA ASP A 727 1.37 14.88 -24.73
C ASP A 727 2.61 14.51 -25.56
N SER A 728 2.62 14.85 -26.85
CA SER A 728 3.76 14.64 -27.76
C SER A 728 4.94 15.60 -27.52
N GLY A 729 4.74 16.66 -26.72
CA GLY A 729 5.75 17.67 -26.41
C GLY A 729 5.73 18.90 -27.31
N GLU A 730 4.69 19.09 -28.11
CA GLU A 730 4.52 20.25 -28.98
C GLU A 730 3.99 21.48 -28.20
N PRO A 731 4.58 22.69 -28.35
CA PRO A 731 4.15 23.88 -27.59
C PRO A 731 2.72 24.32 -27.91
N LEU A 732 1.90 24.51 -26.88
CA LEU A 732 0.49 24.87 -27.04
C LEU A 732 0.33 26.37 -27.34
N ALA A 733 -0.44 26.69 -28.39
CA ALA A 733 -0.55 28.05 -28.92
C ALA A 733 -1.07 29.07 -27.89
N GLY A 734 -0.26 30.12 -27.64
CA GLY A 734 -0.51 31.15 -26.63
C GLY A 734 0.09 30.85 -25.24
N PHE A 735 0.66 29.65 -25.05
CA PHE A 735 1.32 29.18 -23.82
C PHE A 735 2.75 28.69 -24.11
N THR A 736 3.32 29.13 -25.24
CA THR A 736 4.68 28.83 -25.67
C THR A 736 5.71 29.51 -24.76
N LEU A 737 6.98 29.09 -24.81
CA LEU A 737 8.08 29.76 -24.11
C LEU A 737 8.25 31.23 -24.56
N ALA A 738 7.85 31.55 -25.79
CA ALA A 738 7.84 32.92 -26.30
C ALA A 738 6.67 33.75 -25.74
N ASP A 739 5.58 33.12 -25.29
CA ASP A 739 4.41 33.76 -24.65
C ASP A 739 4.49 33.79 -23.12
N ALA A 740 5.35 32.97 -22.53
CA ALA A 740 5.59 32.91 -21.09
C ALA A 740 6.17 34.22 -20.55
N VAL A 741 5.51 34.79 -19.54
CA VAL A 741 6.05 35.93 -18.79
C VAL A 741 7.13 35.43 -17.84
N GLU A 742 8.21 36.18 -17.73
CA GLU A 742 9.34 35.87 -16.86
C GLU A 742 8.96 36.00 -15.39
N GLN A 743 9.21 34.95 -14.62
CA GLN A 743 8.99 34.88 -13.18
C GLN A 743 10.33 35.04 -12.46
N ILE A 744 10.37 35.97 -11.51
CA ILE A 744 11.51 36.25 -10.62
C ILE A 744 11.00 36.46 -9.19
N GLY A 745 11.91 36.35 -8.21
CA GLY A 745 11.63 36.58 -6.78
C GLY A 745 11.54 35.29 -5.98
N ASP A 746 11.05 35.37 -4.74
CA ASP A 746 10.89 34.23 -3.83
C ASP A 746 9.49 34.21 -3.21
N GLU A 747 8.66 33.25 -3.61
CA GLU A 747 7.26 33.15 -3.25
C GLU A 747 6.81 31.69 -3.09
N ILE A 748 5.99 31.41 -2.07
CA ILE A 748 5.40 30.09 -1.82
C ILE A 748 4.25 29.77 -2.80
N GLU A 749 3.59 30.80 -3.36
CA GLU A 749 2.42 30.66 -4.23
C GLU A 749 2.40 31.67 -5.41
N ARG A 750 3.46 31.71 -6.22
CA ARG A 750 3.49 32.51 -7.46
C ARG A 750 2.52 31.90 -8.49
N VAL A 751 1.59 32.69 -9.02
CA VAL A 751 0.78 32.33 -10.20
C VAL A 751 1.61 32.48 -11.46
N MET A 752 1.65 31.45 -12.31
CA MET A 752 2.29 31.53 -13.63
C MET A 752 1.43 32.33 -14.61
N THR A 753 2.07 33.18 -15.43
CA THR A 753 1.38 34.04 -16.41
C THR A 753 2.02 33.97 -17.79
N TRP A 754 1.17 34.02 -18.82
CA TRP A 754 1.53 34.21 -20.22
C TRP A 754 0.98 35.56 -20.70
N LYS A 755 1.40 36.04 -21.88
CA LYS A 755 0.94 37.32 -22.47
C LYS A 755 -0.58 37.50 -22.55
N ARG A 756 -1.36 36.43 -22.42
CA ARG A 756 -2.84 36.43 -22.46
C ARG A 756 -3.52 36.20 -21.10
N GLY A 757 -2.77 36.03 -20.01
CA GLY A 757 -3.28 35.78 -18.65
C GLY A 757 -2.69 34.52 -17.99
N SER A 758 -3.28 34.11 -16.86
CA SER A 758 -2.94 32.88 -16.11
C SER A 758 -3.82 31.66 -16.46
N ASP A 759 -4.90 31.85 -17.22
CA ASP A 759 -5.99 30.89 -17.34
C ASP A 759 -5.66 29.68 -18.24
N VAL A 760 -5.34 28.55 -17.61
CA VAL A 760 -5.08 27.25 -18.24
C VAL A 760 -6.31 26.34 -18.27
N SER A 761 -7.49 26.78 -17.82
CA SER A 761 -8.68 25.92 -17.60
C SER A 761 -9.15 25.16 -18.83
N ARG A 762 -8.89 25.68 -20.04
CA ARG A 762 -9.18 25.00 -21.32
C ARG A 762 -8.40 23.69 -21.53
N PHE A 763 -7.37 23.42 -20.73
CA PHE A 763 -6.58 22.20 -20.76
C PHE A 763 -6.84 21.28 -19.54
N ALA A 764 -7.69 21.69 -18.60
CA ALA A 764 -8.03 20.86 -17.44
C ALA A 764 -8.67 19.53 -17.91
N GLY A 765 -8.38 18.43 -17.20
CA GLY A 765 -8.82 17.08 -17.57
C GLY A 765 -8.08 16.44 -18.76
N HIS A 766 -7.23 17.19 -19.48
CA HIS A 766 -6.47 16.67 -20.63
C HIS A 766 -4.99 16.44 -20.24
N PRO A 767 -4.28 15.50 -20.88
CA PRO A 767 -2.83 15.37 -20.74
C PRO A 767 -2.10 16.62 -21.24
N VAL A 768 -1.21 17.17 -20.43
CA VAL A 768 -0.25 18.21 -20.81
C VAL A 768 1.12 17.92 -20.21
N ARG A 769 2.18 18.47 -20.78
CA ARG A 769 3.51 18.53 -20.17
C ARG A 769 3.86 19.97 -19.84
N LEU A 770 4.58 20.19 -18.74
CA LEU A 770 5.12 21.49 -18.37
C LEU A 770 6.62 21.48 -18.63
N ARG A 771 7.10 22.38 -19.51
CA ARG A 771 8.51 22.63 -19.75
C ARG A 771 8.93 23.92 -19.07
N PHE A 772 9.63 23.78 -17.96
CA PHE A 772 10.25 24.86 -17.22
C PHE A 772 11.61 25.18 -17.86
N VAL A 773 11.83 26.45 -18.18
CA VAL A 773 13.16 26.97 -18.53
C VAL A 773 13.58 27.91 -17.41
N MET A 774 14.72 27.58 -16.79
CA MET A 774 15.12 28.10 -15.50
C MET A 774 16.59 28.53 -15.50
N LYS A 775 16.92 29.52 -14.68
CA LYS A 775 18.30 30.00 -14.49
C LYS A 775 18.44 30.58 -13.09
N ASP A 776 19.48 30.17 -12.36
CA ASP A 776 19.76 30.67 -11.00
C ASP A 776 18.50 30.64 -10.10
N ALA A 777 17.85 29.47 -10.08
CA ALA A 777 16.49 29.30 -9.58
C ALA A 777 16.26 27.93 -8.93
N ASP A 778 15.34 27.89 -7.96
CA ASP A 778 14.84 26.71 -7.29
C ASP A 778 13.30 26.65 -7.40
N LEU A 779 12.78 25.52 -7.88
CA LEU A 779 11.34 25.22 -7.95
C LEU A 779 11.03 24.05 -6.99
N TYR A 780 10.24 24.29 -5.95
CA TYR A 780 10.02 23.35 -4.84
C TYR A 780 8.74 22.52 -4.99
N SER A 781 7.66 23.13 -5.47
CA SER A 781 6.37 22.48 -5.66
C SER A 781 5.53 23.19 -6.72
N ILE A 782 4.57 22.45 -7.29
CA ILE A 782 3.57 22.96 -8.21
C ILE A 782 2.17 22.48 -7.81
N ARG A 783 1.14 23.24 -8.18
CA ARG A 783 -0.26 22.81 -8.13
C ARG A 783 -1.09 23.53 -9.19
N PHE A 784 -2.29 23.02 -9.43
CA PHE A 784 -3.34 23.76 -10.15
C PHE A 784 -4.49 24.08 -9.19
N ARG A 785 -5.12 25.26 -9.34
CA ARG A 785 -6.32 25.68 -8.58
C ARG A 785 -7.33 26.35 -9.50
#